data_AF-A0A6L9INC5-F1
#
_entry.id   AF-A0A6L9INC5-F1
#
_cell.length_a   1.000
_cell.length_b   1.000
_cell.length_c   1.000
_cell.angle_alpha   90.00
_cell.angle_beta   90.00
_cell.angle_gamma   90.00
#
_symmetry.space_group_name_H-M   'P 1'
#
loop_
_entity.id
_entity.type
_entity.pdbx_description
1 polymer ?
#
loop_
_entity_poly.entity_id
_entity_poly.type
_entity_poly.pdbx_seq_one_letter_code
_entity_poly.pdbx_strand_id
1 'polypeptide(L)'
;MTLTNLPDKPNIVIIITDQEREVMHWPEGWAEENLQARRRLMANGLSFRNAHCNTAACTPSRATLMTGLYPAQHGLKSLLFCDDPNEKWQRSRAQLSPDTPNIANVLAEAGYHVVLKGKFHLSRPVKYDGELQRHYWSDADIPFMAERYGFQEWNPPDMSDPIGISDYGGGNINNDGRYVDGTGTAAGKPMPEDEQFRQSAVHFLNSYAGDKPFCLIVSLVNPHDAQGYPGRGVQNPFGRKPIYEQAGYKLEDFENLPIDLPPTVDEDISTKPAVHTAFRRVTDIGLGNMRSRTRQRNYARFYAYLCRKVDKEISKVLDALDANGLTEDTVVIRTSDHGELGMAHGKMREKFYNTYRESLNVPLIFSNPKLYPEPQTTESFAGLVDLLPTLAAIAGVPNPERFEFRGKDLTPILANPESEVQDYVHFTYEDDQFPTRGAANCIRAIVEKDWKYAVYYDPFKGAPVEYEMYNLKDDPYEATNLAHPANYQPAYAEDRRRLHNRLIEVMKVHGTTPPEVTFPTTEAYEQNYEAPSDVYHDPIPGGIKRRQRLYQVIMVLAGLAAVYQVAVESAFLLTVVGSLITGVLLGLILFSRMTQLSWDDENGMIETRMDFAAILILLVYVVFVLLADTPLLRSIITESTANGAGAALVAGIMFGQINSLRRKIRNILGSDSSRDYSASVDIDAPAQQVWDVVTDFKSYPSWNPLLSNVEGELTVGGKLRVKPAFAPVAVPATVTMVDKPNHFEWEDHVPLNLLTPVFSVHLLPLTNNRTRVIIAESFTGPLLPLAGRRLDRQMPPLYDAMAQALVQQVQQR
;
A
#
# COMPACT_ATOMS: atom_id res chain seq x y z
N MET A 1 24.83 -20.65 27.42
CA MET A 1 26.05 -20.63 26.59
C MET A 1 26.71 -19.28 26.77
N THR A 2 28.04 -19.20 26.81
CA THR A 2 28.72 -17.90 26.70
C THR A 2 29.06 -17.69 25.22
N LEU A 3 29.09 -16.45 24.71
CA LEU A 3 29.53 -16.13 23.33
C LEU A 3 30.98 -16.57 23.03
N THR A 4 31.67 -17.20 24.00
CA THR A 4 33.04 -17.73 23.98
C THR A 4 33.32 -18.79 22.92
N ASN A 5 32.30 -19.34 22.25
CA ASN A 5 32.50 -20.28 21.14
C ASN A 5 32.80 -19.59 19.80
N LEU A 6 32.60 -18.26 19.73
CA LEU A 6 33.03 -17.44 18.59
C LEU A 6 34.48 -16.97 18.78
N PRO A 7 35.20 -16.68 17.68
CA PRO A 7 36.41 -15.88 17.75
C PRO A 7 36.16 -14.58 18.51
N ASP A 8 37.17 -14.02 19.19
CA ASP A 8 37.04 -12.74 19.94
C ASP A 8 36.51 -11.58 19.07
N LYS A 9 36.69 -11.67 17.75
CA LYS A 9 36.12 -10.75 16.75
C LYS A 9 35.66 -11.57 15.53
N PRO A 10 34.43 -12.09 15.51
CA PRO A 10 33.94 -12.85 14.37
C PRO A 10 33.70 -11.92 13.18
N ASN A 11 33.68 -12.48 11.97
CA ASN A 11 33.10 -11.78 10.83
C ASN A 11 31.60 -11.62 11.05
N ILE A 12 31.01 -10.59 10.46
CA ILE A 12 29.57 -10.30 10.57
C ILE A 12 28.99 -10.19 9.17
N VAL A 13 27.88 -10.87 8.92
CA VAL A 13 27.08 -10.69 7.71
C VAL A 13 25.67 -10.29 8.14
N ILE A 14 25.22 -9.10 7.73
CA ILE A 14 23.87 -8.60 8.01
C ILE A 14 23.07 -8.66 6.71
N ILE A 15 22.05 -9.50 6.66
CA ILE A 15 21.13 -9.59 5.52
C ILE A 15 19.85 -8.86 5.88
N ILE A 16 19.56 -7.78 5.14
CA ILE A 16 18.36 -6.96 5.29
C ILE A 16 17.51 -7.14 4.04
N THR A 17 16.25 -7.50 4.19
CA THR A 17 15.25 -7.41 3.11
C THR A 17 14.32 -6.22 3.36
N ASP A 18 13.80 -5.62 2.30
CA ASP A 18 12.85 -4.51 2.43
C ASP A 18 11.42 -5.03 2.45
N GLN A 19 10.60 -4.52 3.38
CA GLN A 19 9.16 -4.81 3.43
C GLN A 19 8.81 -6.28 3.69
N GLU A 20 9.68 -7.04 4.37
CA GLU A 20 9.40 -8.42 4.74
C GLU A 20 8.93 -8.56 6.19
N ARG A 21 7.68 -8.97 6.35
CA ARG A 21 7.17 -9.40 7.65
C ARG A 21 7.63 -10.81 8.01
N GLU A 22 7.66 -11.10 9.30
CA GLU A 22 7.82 -12.46 9.81
C GLU A 22 6.72 -13.39 9.23
N VAL A 23 7.02 -14.68 9.07
CA VAL A 23 6.14 -15.63 8.37
C VAL A 23 4.79 -15.72 9.06
N MET A 24 3.74 -15.33 8.36
CA MET A 24 2.35 -15.43 8.81
C MET A 24 1.37 -15.42 7.64
N HIS A 25 0.18 -15.98 7.88
CA HIS A 25 -0.93 -16.10 6.92
C HIS A 25 -0.66 -17.03 5.71
N TRP A 26 0.40 -17.84 5.78
CA TRP A 26 0.69 -18.88 4.79
C TRP A 26 0.33 -20.26 5.35
N PRO A 27 0.09 -21.27 4.49
CA PRO A 27 -0.11 -22.64 4.96
C PRO A 27 1.07 -23.12 5.80
N GLU A 28 0.76 -23.94 6.81
CA GLU A 28 1.78 -24.61 7.63
C GLU A 28 2.77 -25.36 6.74
N GLY A 29 4.07 -25.24 7.04
CA GLY A 29 5.14 -25.90 6.28
C GLY A 29 5.53 -25.19 4.97
N TRP A 30 4.72 -24.27 4.45
CA TRP A 30 4.99 -23.66 3.14
C TRP A 30 6.31 -22.88 3.13
N ALA A 31 6.59 -22.12 4.20
CA ALA A 31 7.82 -21.35 4.32
C ALA A 31 9.05 -22.26 4.44
N GLU A 32 8.97 -23.34 5.21
CA GLU A 32 10.04 -24.32 5.41
C GLU A 32 10.41 -25.03 4.10
N GLU A 33 9.42 -25.28 3.24
CA GLU A 33 9.63 -25.89 1.93
C GLU A 33 10.16 -24.91 0.88
N ASN A 34 9.79 -23.63 0.96
CA ASN A 34 10.05 -22.65 -0.12
C ASN A 34 11.16 -21.64 0.20
N LEU A 35 11.47 -21.39 1.48
CA LEU A 35 12.47 -20.42 1.94
C LEU A 35 13.70 -21.17 2.50
N GLN A 36 14.57 -21.58 1.59
CA GLN A 36 15.73 -22.43 1.86
C GLN A 36 16.81 -21.71 2.67
N ALA A 37 17.10 -20.45 2.36
CA ALA A 37 18.07 -19.67 3.12
C ALA A 37 17.58 -19.44 4.55
N ARG A 38 16.30 -19.08 4.71
CA ARG A 38 15.67 -18.97 6.03
C ARG A 38 15.80 -20.27 6.81
N ARG A 39 15.41 -21.40 6.22
CA ARG A 39 15.53 -22.72 6.87
C ARG A 39 16.97 -23.03 7.29
N ARG A 40 17.95 -22.74 6.43
CA ARG A 40 19.38 -22.96 6.71
C ARG A 40 19.88 -22.11 7.88
N LEU A 41 19.47 -20.83 7.95
CA LEU A 41 19.83 -19.93 9.05
C LEU A 41 19.16 -20.36 10.37
N MET A 42 17.90 -20.78 10.33
CA MET A 42 17.20 -21.26 11.53
C MET A 42 17.80 -22.56 12.07
N ALA A 43 18.28 -23.46 11.20
CA ALA A 43 18.87 -24.74 11.60
C ALA A 43 20.10 -24.60 12.49
N ASN A 44 20.84 -23.49 12.37
CA ASN A 44 22.03 -23.18 13.17
C ASN A 44 21.91 -21.78 13.81
N GLY A 45 20.72 -21.43 14.26
CA GLY A 45 20.43 -20.08 14.72
C GLY A 45 19.42 -19.98 15.85
N LEU A 46 19.41 -18.80 16.46
CA LEU A 46 18.39 -18.33 17.38
C LEU A 46 17.42 -17.41 16.63
N SER A 47 16.17 -17.83 16.52
CA SER A 47 15.09 -17.03 15.91
C SER A 47 14.25 -16.31 16.97
N PHE A 48 14.03 -15.01 16.79
CA PHE A 48 13.16 -14.21 17.66
C PHE A 48 11.72 -14.23 17.12
N ARG A 49 10.75 -14.61 17.97
CA ARG A 49 9.32 -14.57 17.60
C ARG A 49 8.72 -13.17 17.71
N ASN A 50 9.24 -12.35 18.61
CA ASN A 50 8.76 -11.00 18.92
C ASN A 50 9.82 -9.93 18.60
N ALA A 51 10.36 -9.99 17.38
CA ALA A 51 11.23 -8.95 16.82
C ALA A 51 10.43 -7.93 16.01
N HIS A 52 10.60 -6.65 16.30
CA HIS A 52 9.76 -5.59 15.75
C HIS A 52 10.58 -4.42 15.18
N CYS A 53 10.13 -3.82 14.08
CA CYS A 53 10.58 -2.48 13.72
C CYS A 53 10.05 -1.46 14.73
N ASN A 54 10.84 -0.43 15.00
CA ASN A 54 10.48 0.65 15.94
C ASN A 54 9.82 1.84 15.24
N THR A 55 9.80 1.84 13.92
CA THR A 55 9.17 2.84 13.07
C THR A 55 8.98 2.27 11.65
N ALA A 56 8.15 2.92 10.86
CA ALA A 56 8.01 2.70 9.42
C ALA A 56 7.86 4.08 8.73
N ALA A 57 8.10 4.27 7.44
CA ALA A 57 8.48 3.33 6.38
C ALA A 57 10.01 3.11 6.24
N CYS A 58 10.50 2.70 5.05
CA CYS A 58 11.88 2.28 4.79
C CYS A 58 12.94 3.23 5.40
N THR A 59 12.92 4.52 5.03
CA THR A 59 13.90 5.51 5.49
C THR A 59 14.00 5.64 7.02
N PRO A 60 12.92 5.96 7.78
CA PRO A 60 13.03 6.07 9.23
C PRO A 60 13.43 4.73 9.87
N SER A 61 12.93 3.60 9.37
CA SER A 61 13.26 2.30 9.97
C SER A 61 14.71 1.89 9.75
N ARG A 62 15.23 2.10 8.54
CA ARG A 62 16.65 1.89 8.21
C ARG A 62 17.54 2.80 9.03
N ALA A 63 17.16 4.06 9.25
CA ALA A 63 17.91 4.95 10.13
C ALA A 63 17.94 4.42 11.57
N THR A 64 16.81 3.95 12.09
CA THR A 64 16.75 3.32 13.42
C THR A 64 17.64 2.08 13.53
N LEU A 65 17.55 1.17 12.56
CA LEU A 65 18.39 -0.03 12.48
C LEU A 65 19.89 0.33 12.42
N MET A 66 20.25 1.32 11.61
CA MET A 66 21.65 1.69 11.35
C MET A 66 22.28 2.52 12.47
N THR A 67 21.48 3.16 13.34
CA THR A 67 21.99 4.11 14.35
C THR A 67 21.66 3.72 15.79
N GLY A 68 20.73 2.77 16.00
CA GLY A 68 20.23 2.44 17.34
C GLY A 68 19.49 3.61 18.02
N LEU A 69 18.90 4.50 17.22
CA LEU A 69 18.17 5.70 17.66
C LEU A 69 16.73 5.70 17.12
N TYR A 70 15.80 6.39 17.78
CA TYR A 70 14.45 6.61 17.24
C TYR A 70 14.42 7.85 16.32
N PRO A 71 13.35 8.01 15.49
CA PRO A 71 13.16 9.20 14.65
C PRO A 71 13.30 10.54 15.36
N ALA A 72 12.96 10.60 16.65
CA ALA A 72 13.13 11.77 17.48
C ALA A 72 14.60 12.24 17.60
N GLN A 73 15.57 11.31 17.60
CA GLN A 73 17.00 11.63 17.72
C GLN A 73 17.69 11.72 16.37
N HIS A 74 17.47 10.77 15.45
CA HIS A 74 18.16 10.79 14.15
C HIS A 74 17.52 11.77 13.16
N GLY A 75 16.30 12.26 13.41
CA GLY A 75 15.65 13.34 12.65
C GLY A 75 15.01 12.91 11.32
N LEU A 76 15.09 11.63 10.94
CA LEU A 76 14.44 11.11 9.74
C LEU A 76 13.06 10.60 10.13
N LYS A 77 12.06 11.46 9.99
CA LYS A 77 10.68 11.20 10.43
C LYS A 77 9.75 10.68 9.33
N SER A 78 10.19 10.78 8.08
CA SER A 78 9.36 10.53 6.90
C SER A 78 10.16 9.94 5.76
N LEU A 79 9.50 9.27 4.82
CA LEU A 79 10.14 8.60 3.68
C LEU A 79 10.98 9.57 2.82
N LEU A 80 12.19 9.16 2.45
CA LEU A 80 13.03 9.88 1.49
C LEU A 80 12.62 9.45 0.07
N PHE A 81 12.32 10.42 -0.79
CA PHE A 81 12.10 10.19 -2.22
C PHE A 81 13.31 10.64 -3.03
N CYS A 82 13.51 10.04 -4.20
CA CYS A 82 14.47 10.46 -5.20
C CYS A 82 14.17 11.90 -5.68
N ASP A 83 15.19 12.73 -5.79
CA ASP A 83 15.05 14.17 -6.05
C ASP A 83 14.53 14.48 -7.46
N ASP A 84 13.25 14.86 -7.56
CA ASP A 84 12.81 15.86 -8.53
C ASP A 84 13.16 17.25 -7.96
N PRO A 85 14.18 17.95 -8.50
CA PRO A 85 14.57 19.26 -8.01
C PRO A 85 13.56 20.35 -8.33
N ASN A 86 12.49 20.07 -9.09
CA ASN A 86 11.36 20.97 -9.22
C ASN A 86 10.38 20.82 -8.05
N GLU A 87 10.37 19.66 -7.37
CA GLU A 87 9.48 19.37 -6.25
C GLU A 87 10.07 19.90 -4.93
N LYS A 88 9.65 21.11 -4.56
CA LYS A 88 10.09 21.77 -3.30
C LYS A 88 9.85 20.89 -2.07
N TRP A 89 8.80 20.08 -2.06
CA TRP A 89 8.47 19.18 -0.95
C TRP A 89 9.53 18.07 -0.79
N GLN A 90 10.01 17.48 -1.88
CA GLN A 90 11.03 16.42 -1.82
C GLN A 90 12.35 16.96 -1.29
N ARG A 91 12.80 18.12 -1.80
CA ARG A 91 14.05 18.78 -1.36
C ARG A 91 14.10 19.12 0.13
N SER A 92 12.95 19.34 0.76
CA SER A 92 12.88 19.66 2.20
C SER A 92 13.05 18.45 3.12
N ARG A 93 13.14 17.22 2.59
CA ARG A 93 13.27 15.99 3.39
C ARG A 93 14.70 15.82 3.90
N ALA A 94 14.81 15.42 5.17
CA ALA A 94 16.10 15.18 5.82
C ALA A 94 16.79 13.93 5.27
N GLN A 95 18.11 13.97 5.20
CA GLN A 95 18.99 12.82 5.01
C GLN A 95 19.61 12.46 6.37
N LEU A 96 20.18 11.27 6.50
CA LEU A 96 20.98 10.94 7.68
C LEU A 96 22.15 11.91 7.75
N SER A 97 22.27 12.62 8.88
CA SER A 97 23.42 13.48 9.13
C SER A 97 24.69 12.62 9.14
N PRO A 98 25.73 12.99 8.39
CA PRO A 98 27.04 12.34 8.47
C PRO A 98 27.65 12.35 9.89
N ASP A 99 27.21 13.27 10.75
CA ASP A 99 27.69 13.38 12.13
C ASP A 99 26.97 12.40 13.09
N THR A 100 25.91 11.73 12.63
CA THR A 100 25.21 10.70 13.43
C THR A 100 25.94 9.37 13.27
N PRO A 101 26.52 8.80 14.35
CA PRO A 101 27.19 7.51 14.28
C PRO A 101 26.22 6.42 13.79
N ASN A 102 26.68 5.65 12.82
CA ASN A 102 25.96 4.47 12.31
C ASN A 102 26.79 3.18 12.47
N ILE A 103 26.24 2.03 12.05
CA ILE A 103 26.89 0.71 12.11
C ILE A 103 28.35 0.77 11.65
N ALA A 104 28.65 1.43 10.53
CA ALA A 104 30.01 1.49 10.01
C ALA A 104 30.95 2.28 10.92
N ASN A 105 30.53 3.44 11.44
CA ASN A 105 31.33 4.23 12.36
C ASN A 105 31.60 3.47 13.67
N VAL A 106 30.57 2.81 14.21
CA VAL A 106 30.67 2.08 15.49
C VAL A 106 31.59 0.86 15.36
N LEU A 107 31.42 0.05 14.32
CA LEU A 107 32.23 -1.16 14.12
C LEU A 107 33.67 -0.83 13.70
N ALA A 108 33.90 0.29 13.01
CA ALA A 108 35.25 0.75 12.68
C ALA A 108 36.11 1.00 13.94
N GLU A 109 35.51 1.39 15.07
CA GLU A 109 36.21 1.57 16.34
C GLU A 109 36.68 0.26 16.97
N ALA A 110 36.06 -0.87 16.60
CA ALA A 110 36.56 -2.21 16.91
C ALA A 110 37.55 -2.74 15.85
N GLY A 111 37.84 -1.96 14.80
CA GLY A 111 38.78 -2.30 13.74
C GLY A 111 38.19 -3.09 12.58
N TYR A 112 36.86 -3.13 12.43
CA TYR A 112 36.20 -3.86 11.35
C TYR A 112 36.38 -3.18 9.99
N HIS A 113 36.41 -4.01 8.94
CA HIS A 113 36.21 -3.58 7.57
C HIS A 113 34.70 -3.65 7.24
N VAL A 114 34.03 -2.51 7.06
CA VAL A 114 32.56 -2.45 6.93
C VAL A 114 32.14 -2.10 5.51
N VAL A 115 31.35 -2.98 4.93
CA VAL A 115 30.92 -2.93 3.52
C VAL A 115 29.40 -2.99 3.45
N LEU A 116 28.82 -2.13 2.60
CA LEU A 116 27.39 -2.14 2.30
C LEU A 116 27.19 -2.51 0.82
N LYS A 117 26.50 -3.61 0.56
CA LYS A 117 26.03 -3.97 -0.78
C LYS A 117 24.52 -3.84 -0.82
N GLY A 118 24.01 -2.90 -1.60
CA GLY A 118 22.57 -2.71 -1.78
C GLY A 118 21.98 -1.42 -1.23
N LYS A 119 20.69 -1.49 -0.91
CA LYS A 119 19.83 -0.33 -0.60
C LYS A 119 20.27 0.33 0.70
N PHE A 120 20.57 1.63 0.64
CA PHE A 120 20.88 2.46 1.81
C PHE A 120 19.66 3.27 2.24
N HIS A 121 19.08 4.04 1.32
CA HIS A 121 17.85 4.84 1.46
C HIS A 121 17.89 5.95 2.52
N LEU A 122 19.09 6.41 2.89
CA LEU A 122 19.31 7.45 3.91
C LEU A 122 20.05 8.69 3.38
N SER A 123 20.46 8.70 2.12
CA SER A 123 21.15 9.82 1.47
C SER A 123 20.65 10.02 0.04
N ARG A 124 21.08 11.11 -0.58
CA ARG A 124 20.82 11.49 -1.97
C ARG A 124 22.09 11.38 -2.80
N PRO A 125 21.95 11.28 -4.13
CA PRO A 125 23.11 11.36 -5.00
C PRO A 125 23.84 12.70 -4.91
N VAL A 126 25.16 12.66 -4.86
CA VAL A 126 26.01 13.84 -4.68
C VAL A 126 26.08 14.73 -5.92
N LYS A 127 25.88 14.17 -7.11
CA LYS A 127 25.96 14.91 -8.37
C LYS A 127 24.60 15.38 -8.85
N TYR A 128 24.60 16.60 -9.39
CA TYR A 128 23.46 17.20 -10.07
C TYR A 128 23.73 17.27 -11.58
N ASP A 129 22.80 16.76 -12.38
CA ASP A 129 22.80 16.91 -13.83
C ASP A 129 21.99 18.15 -14.23
N GLY A 130 22.66 19.14 -14.80
CA GLY A 130 22.05 20.40 -15.23
C GLY A 130 21.18 20.29 -16.49
N GLU A 131 21.37 19.26 -17.33
CA GLU A 131 20.56 19.05 -18.52
C GLU A 131 19.29 18.26 -18.17
N LEU A 132 19.43 17.20 -17.37
CA LEU A 132 18.30 16.42 -16.88
C LEU A 132 17.55 17.13 -15.74
N GLN A 133 18.12 18.21 -15.20
CA GLN A 133 17.63 18.92 -14.03
C GLN A 133 17.27 17.93 -12.92
N ARG A 134 18.23 17.09 -12.47
CA ARG A 134 18.03 16.13 -11.36
C ARG A 134 19.34 15.61 -10.77
N HIS A 135 19.28 15.11 -9.53
CA HIS A 135 20.39 14.35 -8.96
C HIS A 135 20.42 12.92 -9.53
N TYR A 136 21.61 12.33 -9.62
CA TYR A 136 21.79 10.97 -10.11
C TYR A 136 22.97 10.27 -9.44
N TRP A 137 22.79 8.97 -9.18
CA TRP A 137 23.83 8.13 -8.60
C TRP A 137 24.98 7.87 -9.59
N SER A 138 26.21 7.92 -9.09
CA SER A 138 27.43 7.84 -9.87
C SER A 138 28.60 7.32 -9.03
N ASP A 139 29.74 7.08 -9.66
CA ASP A 139 30.96 6.65 -8.94
C ASP A 139 31.45 7.66 -7.90
N ALA A 140 31.03 8.93 -7.97
CA ALA A 140 31.37 9.93 -6.96
C ALA A 140 30.67 9.68 -5.62
N ASP A 141 29.59 8.90 -5.62
CA ASP A 141 28.88 8.55 -4.40
C ASP A 141 29.63 7.49 -3.58
N ILE A 142 30.50 6.68 -4.21
CA ILE A 142 31.30 5.65 -3.52
C ILE A 142 32.27 6.27 -2.50
N PRO A 143 33.19 7.18 -2.88
CA PRO A 143 34.07 7.83 -1.90
C PRO A 143 33.27 8.69 -0.91
N PHE A 144 32.14 9.28 -1.33
CA PHE A 144 31.27 10.01 -0.40
C PHE A 144 30.71 9.11 0.71
N MET A 145 30.22 7.91 0.37
CA MET A 145 29.73 6.94 1.35
C MET A 145 30.84 6.50 2.32
N ALA A 146 32.05 6.28 1.81
CA ALA A 146 33.21 5.94 2.63
C ALA A 146 33.61 7.09 3.58
N GLU A 147 33.72 8.30 3.07
CA GLU A 147 34.18 9.47 3.84
C GLU A 147 33.14 9.98 4.83
N ARG A 148 31.85 9.93 4.48
CA ARG A 148 30.78 10.58 5.25
C ARG A 148 29.99 9.60 6.12
N TYR A 149 29.87 8.35 5.70
CA TYR A 149 29.12 7.33 6.46
C TYR A 149 29.99 6.17 6.94
N GLY A 150 31.22 6.02 6.44
CA GLY A 150 32.17 5.00 6.89
C GLY A 150 32.09 3.67 6.13
N PHE A 151 31.20 3.53 5.14
CA PHE A 151 31.08 2.31 4.33
C PHE A 151 32.20 2.26 3.29
N GLN A 152 33.16 1.34 3.48
CA GLN A 152 34.40 1.29 2.68
C GLN A 152 34.16 0.80 1.26
N GLU A 153 33.07 0.05 1.04
CA GLU A 153 32.58 -0.27 -0.28
C GLU A 153 31.06 -0.08 -0.32
N TRP A 154 30.58 0.51 -1.42
CA TRP A 154 29.17 0.64 -1.76
C TRP A 154 28.99 0.69 -3.28
N ASN A 155 27.85 0.19 -3.79
CA ASN A 155 27.59 0.02 -5.21
C ASN A 155 26.33 0.76 -5.69
N PRO A 156 26.46 2.05 -6.10
CA PRO A 156 25.35 2.81 -6.68
C PRO A 156 24.81 2.15 -7.96
N PRO A 157 23.58 2.48 -8.41
CA PRO A 157 22.61 3.37 -7.76
C PRO A 157 21.99 2.78 -6.49
N ASP A 158 21.54 3.65 -5.58
CA ASP A 158 20.65 3.28 -4.46
C ASP A 158 19.21 3.07 -4.96
N MET A 159 18.41 2.29 -4.23
CA MET A 159 17.01 1.95 -4.55
C MET A 159 16.05 2.78 -3.68
N SER A 160 16.23 4.09 -3.78
CA SER A 160 15.55 5.08 -2.95
C SER A 160 14.21 5.56 -3.51
N ASP A 161 13.88 5.26 -4.77
CA ASP A 161 12.57 5.55 -5.34
C ASP A 161 11.64 4.35 -5.12
N PRO A 162 10.66 4.48 -4.21
CA PRO A 162 9.77 3.36 -3.95
C PRO A 162 8.92 3.00 -5.18
N ILE A 163 8.64 3.90 -6.12
CA ILE A 163 7.64 3.67 -7.18
C ILE A 163 8.24 3.33 -8.55
N GLY A 164 9.56 3.45 -8.71
CA GLY A 164 10.23 3.23 -9.99
C GLY A 164 10.50 1.75 -10.27
N ILE A 165 10.13 1.26 -11.47
CA ILE A 165 10.52 -0.09 -11.92
C ILE A 165 12.05 -0.27 -11.90
N SER A 166 12.82 0.81 -12.14
CA SER A 166 14.28 0.81 -12.08
C SER A 166 14.85 0.38 -10.73
N ASP A 167 14.04 0.46 -9.68
CA ASP A 167 14.44 0.24 -8.30
C ASP A 167 13.98 -1.14 -7.80
N TYR A 168 13.32 -1.93 -8.67
CA TYR A 168 12.78 -3.24 -8.31
C TYR A 168 13.89 -4.24 -8.02
N GLY A 169 13.68 -5.06 -7.01
CA GLY A 169 14.63 -6.09 -6.58
C GLY A 169 14.76 -7.23 -7.58
N GLY A 170 13.68 -7.56 -8.29
CA GLY A 170 13.64 -8.70 -9.22
C GLY A 170 13.14 -8.34 -10.62
N GLY A 171 12.54 -9.33 -11.28
CA GLY A 171 12.05 -9.19 -12.66
C GLY A 171 13.19 -9.02 -13.67
N ASN A 172 12.96 -8.19 -14.69
CA ASN A 172 13.95 -7.88 -15.72
C ASN A 172 15.08 -6.97 -15.21
N ILE A 173 14.82 -6.21 -14.14
CA ILE A 173 15.78 -5.24 -13.60
C ILE A 173 16.77 -5.95 -12.66
N ASN A 174 16.23 -6.73 -11.73
CA ASN A 174 16.96 -7.62 -10.83
C ASN A 174 18.08 -6.93 -10.03
N ASN A 175 17.77 -5.86 -9.29
CA ASN A 175 18.78 -5.22 -8.44
C ASN A 175 19.30 -6.14 -7.32
N ASP A 176 18.49 -7.08 -6.81
CA ASP A 176 18.94 -8.02 -5.77
C ASP A 176 20.09 -8.88 -6.28
N GLY A 177 19.96 -9.46 -7.47
CA GLY A 177 21.07 -10.19 -8.10
C GLY A 177 22.28 -9.29 -8.36
N ARG A 178 22.07 -8.04 -8.80
CA ARG A 178 23.17 -7.07 -8.99
C ARG A 178 23.97 -6.88 -7.70
N TYR A 179 23.28 -6.78 -6.56
CA TYR A 179 23.92 -6.61 -5.26
C TYR A 179 24.56 -7.90 -4.73
N VAL A 180 23.97 -9.06 -5.01
CA VAL A 180 24.40 -10.34 -4.46
C VAL A 180 25.52 -10.98 -5.26
N ASP A 181 25.30 -11.27 -6.54
CA ASP A 181 26.24 -12.01 -7.39
C ASP A 181 26.59 -11.26 -8.67
N GLY A 182 26.23 -9.98 -8.74
CA GLY A 182 26.41 -9.16 -9.92
C GLY A 182 25.37 -9.42 -11.00
N THR A 183 24.42 -10.35 -10.88
CA THR A 183 23.46 -10.62 -11.96
C THR A 183 22.33 -9.58 -12.00
N GLY A 184 22.23 -8.77 -13.04
CA GLY A 184 21.10 -7.85 -13.19
C GLY A 184 21.44 -6.59 -13.96
N THR A 185 20.70 -5.53 -13.69
CA THR A 185 20.88 -4.23 -14.33
C THR A 185 20.86 -3.09 -13.32
N ALA A 186 21.62 -2.03 -13.58
CA ALA A 186 21.62 -0.81 -12.79
C ALA A 186 20.71 0.22 -13.47
N ALA A 187 19.66 0.68 -12.77
CA ALA A 187 18.68 1.61 -13.33
C ALA A 187 18.10 1.16 -14.70
N GLY A 188 17.91 -0.16 -14.87
CA GLY A 188 17.41 -0.77 -16.11
C GLY A 188 18.40 -0.82 -17.26
N LYS A 189 19.69 -0.57 -17.02
CA LYS A 189 20.76 -0.69 -18.02
C LYS A 189 21.71 -1.85 -17.67
N PRO A 190 21.98 -2.76 -18.63
CA PRO A 190 23.00 -3.79 -18.44
C PRO A 190 24.38 -3.16 -18.20
N MET A 191 25.10 -3.67 -17.20
CA MET A 191 26.51 -3.35 -16.98
C MET A 191 27.39 -4.51 -17.47
N PRO A 192 28.67 -4.27 -17.78
CA PRO A 192 29.62 -5.36 -18.03
C PRO A 192 29.64 -6.33 -16.86
N GLU A 193 29.54 -7.64 -17.15
CA GLU A 193 29.39 -8.67 -16.13
C GLU A 193 30.53 -8.68 -15.12
N ASP A 194 31.75 -8.44 -15.57
CA ASP A 194 32.93 -8.39 -14.72
C ASP A 194 32.96 -7.17 -13.79
N GLU A 195 32.37 -6.05 -14.23
CA GLU A 195 32.28 -4.82 -13.43
C GLU A 195 31.23 -4.96 -12.32
N GLN A 196 30.02 -5.41 -12.67
CA GLN A 196 28.95 -5.64 -11.69
C GLN A 196 29.31 -6.76 -10.70
N PHE A 197 29.94 -7.83 -11.17
CA PHE A 197 30.37 -8.92 -10.28
C PHE A 197 31.38 -8.42 -9.27
N ARG A 198 32.42 -7.67 -9.68
CA ARG A 198 33.43 -7.12 -8.76
C ARG A 198 32.85 -6.25 -7.64
N GLN A 199 31.66 -5.70 -7.83
CA GLN A 199 30.98 -4.88 -6.84
C GLN A 199 29.99 -5.66 -5.96
N SER A 200 29.78 -6.96 -6.20
CA SER A 200 28.77 -7.79 -5.53
C SER A 200 29.22 -8.34 -4.16
N ALA A 201 28.26 -8.79 -3.36
CA ALA A 201 28.51 -9.44 -2.06
C ALA A 201 29.29 -10.76 -2.20
N VAL A 202 28.94 -11.60 -3.18
CA VAL A 202 29.63 -12.87 -3.47
C VAL A 202 31.07 -12.62 -3.89
N HIS A 203 31.31 -11.61 -4.73
CA HIS A 203 32.68 -11.25 -5.10
C HIS A 203 33.50 -10.82 -3.88
N PHE A 204 32.95 -9.94 -3.04
CA PHE A 204 33.62 -9.52 -1.81
C PHE A 204 34.03 -10.72 -0.95
N LEU A 205 33.10 -11.67 -0.71
CA LEU A 205 33.40 -12.88 0.07
C LEU A 205 34.48 -13.77 -0.57
N ASN A 206 34.54 -13.82 -1.90
CA ASN A 206 35.54 -14.60 -2.65
C ASN A 206 36.91 -13.92 -2.75
N SER A 207 36.99 -12.59 -2.60
CA SER A 207 38.20 -11.83 -2.90
C SER A 207 38.79 -11.07 -1.71
N TYR A 208 38.05 -10.95 -0.60
CA TYR A 208 38.53 -10.28 0.59
C TYR A 208 39.73 -11.03 1.20
N ALA A 209 40.91 -10.44 1.04
CA ALA A 209 42.18 -10.94 1.55
C ALA A 209 42.76 -10.06 2.67
N GLY A 210 41.92 -9.23 3.30
CA GLY A 210 42.32 -8.36 4.41
C GLY A 210 42.61 -9.13 5.70
N ASP A 211 43.39 -8.52 6.59
CA ASP A 211 43.73 -9.06 7.92
C ASP A 211 42.71 -8.67 9.02
N LYS A 212 41.79 -7.75 8.70
CA LYS A 212 40.73 -7.28 9.60
C LYS A 212 39.49 -8.17 9.52
N PRO A 213 38.75 -8.36 10.63
CA PRO A 213 37.40 -8.92 10.56
C PRO A 213 36.51 -7.98 9.73
N PHE A 214 35.59 -8.55 8.96
CA PHE A 214 34.67 -7.74 8.15
C PHE A 214 33.25 -7.74 8.70
N CYS A 215 32.50 -6.68 8.37
CA CYS A 215 31.05 -6.63 8.46
C CYS A 215 30.48 -6.35 7.08
N LEU A 216 29.86 -7.35 6.47
CA LEU A 216 29.21 -7.25 5.16
C LEU A 216 27.70 -7.09 5.34
N ILE A 217 27.17 -5.94 4.97
CA ILE A 217 25.73 -5.67 4.97
C ILE A 217 25.20 -5.91 3.56
N VAL A 218 24.33 -6.91 3.40
CA VAL A 218 23.63 -7.23 2.16
C VAL A 218 22.18 -6.74 2.30
N SER A 219 21.86 -5.62 1.65
CA SER A 219 20.61 -4.89 1.82
C SER A 219 19.76 -4.94 0.55
N LEU A 220 18.80 -5.86 0.52
CA LEU A 220 18.01 -6.26 -0.63
C LEU A 220 16.67 -5.53 -0.68
N VAL A 221 16.08 -5.48 -1.88
CA VAL A 221 14.84 -4.75 -2.16
C VAL A 221 13.62 -5.65 -2.02
N ASN A 222 13.63 -6.88 -2.53
CA ASN A 222 12.44 -7.73 -2.38
C ASN A 222 12.19 -8.11 -0.92
N PRO A 223 10.91 -8.29 -0.52
CA PRO A 223 9.67 -8.29 -1.33
C PRO A 223 8.97 -6.93 -1.59
N HIS A 224 9.64 -5.78 -1.42
CA HIS A 224 9.06 -4.44 -1.67
C HIS A 224 8.43 -4.24 -3.07
N ASP A 225 8.80 -5.05 -4.07
CA ASP A 225 8.18 -5.04 -5.40
C ASP A 225 6.67 -5.37 -5.38
N ALA A 226 6.13 -5.89 -4.25
CA ALA A 226 4.72 -6.25 -4.08
C ALA A 226 3.76 -5.10 -4.45
N GLN A 227 4.16 -3.85 -4.20
CA GLN A 227 3.41 -2.65 -4.58
C GLN A 227 3.10 -2.56 -6.09
N GLY A 228 3.91 -3.24 -6.92
CA GLY A 228 3.74 -3.32 -8.36
C GLY A 228 2.47 -4.08 -8.79
N TYR A 229 1.81 -4.78 -7.86
CA TYR A 229 0.58 -5.51 -8.09
C TYR A 229 -0.65 -4.81 -7.46
N PRO A 230 -1.78 -4.68 -8.19
CA PRO A 230 -1.91 -4.95 -9.62
C PRO A 230 -1.19 -3.87 -10.45
N GLY A 231 -0.86 -2.72 -9.85
CA GLY A 231 -0.18 -1.61 -10.52
C GLY A 231 -1.15 -0.81 -11.40
N ARG A 232 -1.35 0.48 -11.09
CA ARG A 232 -1.92 1.43 -12.04
C ARG A 232 -0.78 1.91 -12.95
N GLY A 233 -0.53 1.19 -14.03
CA GLY A 233 0.17 1.80 -15.17
C GLY A 233 -0.57 3.10 -15.51
N VAL A 234 0.16 4.18 -15.76
CA VAL A 234 -0.37 5.45 -16.28
C VAL A 234 -1.51 5.14 -17.25
N GLN A 235 -2.75 5.47 -16.86
CA GLN A 235 -3.94 5.21 -17.66
C GLN A 235 -3.79 5.93 -19.00
N ASN A 236 -3.39 5.18 -20.02
CA ASN A 236 -3.65 5.50 -21.40
C ASN A 236 -4.86 4.64 -21.83
N PRO A 237 -5.88 5.20 -22.51
CA PRO A 237 -6.98 4.44 -23.11
C PRO A 237 -6.59 3.33 -24.11
N PHE A 238 -5.29 3.05 -24.33
CA PHE A 238 -4.79 2.06 -25.29
C PHE A 238 -4.11 0.81 -24.69
N GLY A 239 -4.36 0.45 -23.42
CA GLY A 239 -4.07 -0.91 -22.91
C GLY A 239 -2.59 -1.27 -22.72
N ARG A 240 -1.91 -0.67 -21.72
CA ARG A 240 -0.61 -1.18 -21.25
C ARG A 240 -0.77 -2.22 -20.15
N LYS A 241 0.18 -3.17 -20.13
CA LYS A 241 0.35 -4.24 -19.13
C LYS A 241 0.41 -3.67 -17.69
N PRO A 242 -0.02 -4.43 -16.66
CA PRO A 242 0.16 -4.08 -15.26
C PRO A 242 1.64 -3.79 -14.88
N ILE A 243 1.91 -3.04 -13.80
CA ILE A 243 3.30 -2.61 -13.46
C ILE A 243 4.20 -3.82 -13.20
N TYR A 244 3.75 -4.80 -12.42
CA TYR A 244 4.51 -6.03 -12.18
C TYR A 244 4.90 -6.73 -13.50
N GLU A 245 4.01 -6.75 -14.49
CA GLU A 245 4.27 -7.37 -15.80
C GLU A 245 5.24 -6.53 -16.64
N GLN A 246 5.18 -5.20 -16.55
CA GLN A 246 6.19 -4.32 -17.16
C GLN A 246 7.58 -4.53 -16.53
N ALA A 247 7.64 -4.82 -15.23
CA ALA A 247 8.87 -5.17 -14.54
C ALA A 247 9.38 -6.58 -14.90
N GLY A 248 8.60 -7.39 -15.63
CA GLY A 248 9.00 -8.72 -16.11
C GLY A 248 8.46 -9.88 -15.28
N TYR A 249 7.65 -9.62 -14.26
CA TYR A 249 6.98 -10.67 -13.50
C TYR A 249 5.79 -11.24 -14.29
N LYS A 250 5.57 -12.55 -14.19
CA LYS A 250 4.45 -13.20 -14.87
C LYS A 250 3.42 -13.67 -13.87
N LEU A 251 2.14 -13.48 -14.20
CA LEU A 251 1.03 -13.89 -13.33
C LEU A 251 1.06 -15.40 -13.03
N GLU A 252 1.35 -16.21 -14.05
CA GLU A 252 1.44 -17.68 -13.98
C GLU A 252 2.46 -18.18 -12.94
N ASP A 253 3.47 -17.36 -12.60
CA ASP A 253 4.50 -17.73 -11.64
C ASP A 253 3.99 -17.75 -10.19
N PHE A 254 2.90 -17.05 -9.89
CA PHE A 254 2.40 -16.87 -8.52
C PHE A 254 0.90 -17.08 -8.36
N GLU A 255 0.09 -16.96 -9.40
CA GLU A 255 -1.39 -17.01 -9.29
C GLU A 255 -1.92 -18.34 -8.75
N ASN A 256 -1.15 -19.43 -8.84
CA ASN A 256 -1.54 -20.75 -8.36
C ASN A 256 -0.85 -21.15 -7.05
N LEU A 257 -0.12 -20.24 -6.40
CA LEU A 257 0.45 -20.53 -5.08
C LEU A 257 -0.67 -20.80 -4.06
N PRO A 258 -0.49 -21.75 -3.14
CA PRO A 258 -1.49 -22.11 -2.13
C PRO A 258 -1.57 -21.07 -1.00
N ILE A 259 -1.35 -19.79 -1.32
CA ILE A 259 -1.49 -18.67 -0.40
C ILE A 259 -2.90 -18.10 -0.54
N ASP A 260 -3.62 -18.00 0.58
CA ASP A 260 -4.93 -17.37 0.64
C ASP A 260 -4.86 -16.01 1.36
N LEU A 261 -6.00 -15.35 1.49
CA LEU A 261 -6.12 -14.05 2.14
C LEU A 261 -5.95 -14.17 3.67
N PRO A 262 -5.41 -13.12 4.33
CA PRO A 262 -5.33 -13.08 5.79
C PRO A 262 -6.74 -13.04 6.42
N PRO A 263 -6.90 -13.54 7.67
CA PRO A 263 -8.21 -13.60 8.34
C PRO A 263 -8.92 -12.25 8.46
N THR A 264 -8.16 -11.16 8.57
CA THR A 264 -8.68 -9.80 8.73
C THR A 264 -8.95 -9.07 7.40
N VAL A 265 -8.91 -9.75 6.26
CA VAL A 265 -9.13 -9.11 4.95
C VAL A 265 -10.48 -8.40 4.84
N ASP A 266 -11.50 -8.93 5.51
CA ASP A 266 -12.88 -8.40 5.52
C ASP A 266 -13.23 -7.63 6.78
N GLU A 267 -12.24 -7.31 7.60
CA GLU A 267 -12.43 -6.54 8.82
C GLU A 267 -13.09 -5.18 8.54
N ASP A 268 -14.09 -4.83 9.35
CA ASP A 268 -14.66 -3.49 9.35
C ASP A 268 -13.75 -2.53 10.13
N ILE A 269 -13.02 -1.71 9.37
CA ILE A 269 -12.11 -0.72 9.92
C ILE A 269 -12.80 0.59 10.36
N SER A 270 -14.13 0.63 10.44
CA SER A 270 -14.89 1.81 10.90
C SER A 270 -14.62 2.19 12.36
N THR A 271 -14.20 1.22 13.18
CA THR A 271 -13.83 1.40 14.61
C THR A 271 -12.32 1.61 14.82
N LYS A 272 -11.56 1.71 13.72
CA LYS A 272 -10.12 1.96 13.72
C LYS A 272 -9.83 3.45 13.47
N PRO A 273 -8.61 3.93 13.74
CA PRO A 273 -8.22 5.30 13.43
C PRO A 273 -8.56 5.66 11.98
N ALA A 274 -9.15 6.85 11.78
CA ALA A 274 -9.66 7.29 10.47
C ALA A 274 -8.57 7.30 9.37
N VAL A 275 -7.30 7.38 9.76
CA VAL A 275 -6.16 7.33 8.85
C VAL A 275 -6.04 5.99 8.12
N HIS A 276 -6.48 4.88 8.71
CA HIS A 276 -6.49 3.57 8.03
C HIS A 276 -7.41 3.58 6.80
N THR A 277 -8.64 4.08 6.96
CA THR A 277 -9.58 4.26 5.85
C THR A 277 -9.08 5.28 4.83
N ALA A 278 -8.46 6.37 5.28
CA ALA A 278 -7.88 7.37 4.39
C ALA A 278 -6.74 6.76 3.55
N PHE A 279 -5.85 6.00 4.18
CA PHE A 279 -4.69 5.42 3.53
C PHE A 279 -5.07 4.29 2.57
N ARG A 280 -6.02 3.40 2.93
CA ARG A 280 -6.58 2.39 2.00
C ARG A 280 -7.07 3.03 0.70
N ARG A 281 -7.74 4.18 0.78
CA ARG A 281 -8.19 4.92 -0.40
C ARG A 281 -7.03 5.47 -1.22
N VAL A 282 -5.98 5.98 -0.56
CA VAL A 282 -4.78 6.48 -1.23
C VAL A 282 -4.07 5.35 -1.98
N THR A 283 -3.88 4.19 -1.36
CA THR A 283 -3.23 3.03 -1.99
C THR A 283 -4.07 2.44 -3.13
N ASP A 284 -5.40 2.37 -3.00
CA ASP A 284 -6.27 1.94 -4.11
C ASP A 284 -6.21 2.88 -5.32
N ILE A 285 -6.03 4.18 -5.09
CA ILE A 285 -5.87 5.18 -6.16
C ILE A 285 -4.47 5.10 -6.77
N GLY A 286 -3.43 4.98 -5.94
CA GLY A 286 -2.03 5.01 -6.37
C GLY A 286 -1.55 3.71 -7.00
N LEU A 287 -1.78 2.58 -6.32
CA LEU A 287 -1.24 1.26 -6.68
C LEU A 287 -2.26 0.41 -7.47
N GLY A 288 -3.47 0.91 -7.64
CA GLY A 288 -4.57 0.20 -8.29
C GLY A 288 -5.49 -0.49 -7.29
N ASN A 289 -6.76 -0.64 -7.69
CA ASN A 289 -7.81 -1.13 -6.80
C ASN A 289 -7.77 -2.66 -6.62
N MET A 290 -8.16 -3.09 -5.43
CA MET A 290 -8.27 -4.50 -5.04
C MET A 290 -9.73 -4.96 -4.98
N ARG A 291 -10.51 -4.66 -6.03
CA ARG A 291 -11.96 -4.89 -6.04
C ARG A 291 -12.33 -6.37 -5.99
N SER A 292 -11.67 -7.21 -6.79
CA SER A 292 -11.99 -8.64 -6.85
C SER A 292 -11.16 -9.47 -5.87
N ARG A 293 -11.76 -10.55 -5.36
CA ARG A 293 -11.08 -11.51 -4.47
C ARG A 293 -9.82 -12.09 -5.09
N THR A 294 -9.82 -12.31 -6.40
CA THR A 294 -8.66 -12.85 -7.08
C THR A 294 -7.51 -11.87 -7.16
N ARG A 295 -7.76 -10.57 -7.36
CA ARG A 295 -6.69 -9.57 -7.25
C ARG A 295 -6.13 -9.51 -5.83
N GLN A 296 -7.00 -9.52 -4.82
CA GLN A 296 -6.56 -9.55 -3.42
C GLN A 296 -5.68 -10.78 -3.16
N ARG A 297 -6.11 -11.97 -3.59
CA ARG A 297 -5.36 -13.22 -3.38
C ARG A 297 -4.06 -13.23 -4.16
N ASN A 298 -4.08 -12.75 -5.41
CA ASN A 298 -2.90 -12.65 -6.24
C ASN A 298 -1.88 -11.64 -5.70
N TYR A 299 -2.30 -10.60 -4.98
CA TYR A 299 -1.37 -9.75 -4.23
C TYR A 299 -0.66 -10.52 -3.11
N ALA A 300 -1.41 -11.24 -2.28
CA ALA A 300 -0.83 -12.07 -1.22
C ALA A 300 0.11 -13.16 -1.77
N ARG A 301 -0.27 -13.78 -2.89
CA ARG A 301 0.57 -14.76 -3.61
C ARG A 301 1.80 -14.12 -4.23
N PHE A 302 1.67 -12.94 -4.83
CA PHE A 302 2.80 -12.21 -5.41
C PHE A 302 3.81 -11.84 -4.32
N TYR A 303 3.35 -11.35 -3.17
CA TYR A 303 4.20 -11.10 -2.01
C TYR A 303 4.99 -12.36 -1.58
N ALA A 304 4.31 -13.51 -1.40
CA ALA A 304 4.97 -14.77 -1.05
C ALA A 304 5.98 -15.24 -2.12
N TYR A 305 5.64 -15.05 -3.40
CA TYR A 305 6.55 -15.33 -4.52
C TYR A 305 7.81 -14.47 -4.47
N LEU A 306 7.69 -13.18 -4.12
CA LEU A 306 8.83 -12.27 -3.97
C LEU A 306 9.69 -12.65 -2.76
N CYS A 307 9.11 -13.06 -1.64
CA CYS A 307 9.86 -13.63 -0.51
C CYS A 307 10.68 -14.86 -0.95
N ARG A 308 10.08 -15.76 -1.75
CA ARG A 308 10.80 -16.91 -2.33
C ARG A 308 11.92 -16.49 -3.28
N LYS A 309 11.75 -15.39 -4.02
CA LYS A 309 12.77 -14.86 -4.94
C LYS A 309 13.98 -14.34 -4.16
N VAL A 310 13.75 -13.47 -3.17
CA VAL A 310 14.85 -12.90 -2.39
C VAL A 310 15.57 -13.94 -1.54
N ASP A 311 14.87 -14.95 -1.03
CA ASP A 311 15.49 -16.07 -0.29
C ASP A 311 16.51 -16.86 -1.13
N LYS A 312 16.30 -16.97 -2.45
CA LYS A 312 17.29 -17.57 -3.36
C LYS A 312 18.55 -16.71 -3.49
N GLU A 313 18.41 -15.39 -3.50
CA GLU A 313 19.56 -14.48 -3.51
C GLU A 313 20.33 -14.56 -2.19
N ILE A 314 19.63 -14.66 -1.06
CA ILE A 314 20.26 -14.91 0.25
C ILE A 314 21.04 -16.24 0.24
N SER A 315 20.48 -17.29 -0.37
CA SER A 315 21.16 -18.60 -0.45
C SER A 315 22.54 -18.49 -1.09
N LYS A 316 22.70 -17.68 -2.16
CA LYS A 316 24.00 -17.47 -2.82
C LYS A 316 25.05 -16.84 -1.90
N VAL A 317 24.63 -15.92 -1.02
CA VAL A 317 25.54 -15.33 0.00
C VAL A 317 26.00 -16.40 0.98
N LEU A 318 25.07 -17.24 1.46
CA LEU A 318 25.39 -18.32 2.38
C LEU A 318 26.25 -19.41 1.72
N ASP A 319 26.03 -19.71 0.44
CA ASP A 319 26.86 -20.64 -0.33
C ASP A 319 28.28 -20.10 -0.53
N ALA A 320 28.42 -18.79 -0.75
CA ALA A 320 29.73 -18.14 -0.80
C ALA A 320 30.48 -18.22 0.55
N LEU A 321 29.78 -18.08 1.68
CA LEU A 321 30.40 -18.29 3.01
C LEU A 321 30.93 -19.73 3.16
N ASP A 322 30.14 -20.73 2.77
CA ASP A 322 30.57 -22.14 2.84
C ASP A 322 31.76 -22.41 1.92
N ALA A 323 31.69 -21.93 0.67
CA ALA A 323 32.72 -22.17 -0.34
C ALA A 323 34.09 -21.58 0.06
N ASN A 324 34.09 -20.49 0.83
CA ASN A 324 35.31 -19.86 1.34
C ASN A 324 35.69 -20.33 2.75
N GLY A 325 34.96 -21.29 3.34
CA GLY A 325 35.22 -21.79 4.69
C GLY A 325 35.00 -20.74 5.80
N LEU A 326 34.18 -19.71 5.54
CA LEU A 326 33.96 -18.59 6.45
C LEU A 326 32.79 -18.82 7.42
N THR A 327 31.94 -19.82 7.16
CA THR A 327 30.67 -20.04 7.86
C THR A 327 30.82 -20.16 9.38
N GLU A 328 31.82 -20.90 9.85
CA GLU A 328 31.99 -21.12 11.29
C GLU A 328 32.50 -19.88 12.04
N ASP A 329 33.20 -18.98 11.36
CA ASP A 329 33.81 -17.77 11.94
C ASP A 329 32.98 -16.50 11.68
N THR A 330 31.79 -16.68 11.09
CA THR A 330 30.88 -15.59 10.73
C THR A 330 29.57 -15.69 11.51
N VAL A 331 29.16 -14.60 12.15
CA VAL A 331 27.80 -14.44 12.67
C VAL A 331 26.93 -13.85 11.56
N VAL A 332 25.93 -14.63 11.11
CA VAL A 332 24.96 -14.16 10.13
C VAL A 332 23.72 -13.65 10.85
N ILE A 333 23.34 -12.40 10.59
CA ILE A 333 22.17 -11.74 11.16
C ILE A 333 21.19 -11.49 10.03
N ARG A 334 19.99 -12.06 10.11
CA ARG A 334 18.95 -11.89 9.11
C ARG A 334 17.80 -11.07 9.67
N THR A 335 17.45 -9.95 9.03
CA THR A 335 16.30 -9.14 9.41
C THR A 335 15.66 -8.39 8.24
N SER A 336 14.63 -7.59 8.52
CA SER A 336 13.98 -6.67 7.57
C SER A 336 13.82 -5.29 8.20
N ASP A 337 13.70 -4.24 7.39
CA ASP A 337 13.45 -2.89 7.88
C ASP A 337 12.02 -2.71 8.40
N HIS A 338 11.02 -3.30 7.76
CA HIS A 338 9.64 -3.36 8.26
C HIS A 338 8.85 -4.45 7.52
N GLY A 339 7.62 -4.71 7.97
CA GLY A 339 6.71 -5.66 7.33
C GLY A 339 5.83 -5.08 6.22
N GLU A 340 4.78 -5.84 5.89
CA GLU A 340 3.78 -5.57 4.83
C GLU A 340 2.41 -6.05 5.32
N LEU A 341 1.36 -5.24 5.18
CA LEU A 341 0.00 -5.64 5.58
C LEU A 341 -0.56 -6.79 4.74
N GLY A 342 -0.25 -6.87 3.44
CA GLY A 342 -0.56 -8.07 2.65
C GLY A 342 -2.04 -8.38 2.53
N MET A 343 -2.89 -7.36 2.40
CA MET A 343 -4.36 -7.41 2.43
C MET A 343 -5.01 -7.54 3.82
N ALA A 344 -4.24 -7.55 4.92
CA ALA A 344 -4.78 -7.59 6.28
C ALA A 344 -5.59 -6.30 6.60
N HIS A 345 -6.41 -6.38 7.65
CA HIS A 345 -7.16 -5.26 8.22
C HIS A 345 -7.99 -4.47 7.21
N GLY A 346 -9.02 -5.10 6.65
CA GLY A 346 -9.97 -4.43 5.76
C GLY A 346 -9.38 -4.04 4.40
N LYS A 347 -8.54 -4.94 3.85
CA LYS A 347 -7.87 -4.83 2.54
C LYS A 347 -6.74 -3.81 2.49
N MET A 348 -6.11 -3.50 3.62
CA MET A 348 -4.95 -2.61 3.65
C MET A 348 -3.70 -3.30 3.07
N ARG A 349 -2.79 -2.48 2.55
CA ARG A 349 -1.52 -2.86 1.91
C ARG A 349 -0.46 -1.84 2.31
N GLU A 350 0.79 -2.15 2.07
CA GLU A 350 1.94 -1.35 2.53
C GLU A 350 2.08 -1.38 4.06
N LYS A 351 2.84 -0.43 4.60
CA LYS A 351 3.32 -0.35 5.99
C LYS A 351 2.95 0.94 6.72
N PHE A 352 2.23 1.84 6.05
CA PHE A 352 2.02 3.20 6.54
C PHE A 352 0.86 3.28 7.55
N TYR A 353 0.97 4.22 8.49
CA TYR A 353 -0.10 4.66 9.40
C TYR A 353 -0.77 3.59 10.28
N ASN A 354 -0.06 2.54 10.66
CA ASN A 354 -0.61 1.46 11.48
C ASN A 354 0.41 0.91 12.49
N THR A 355 -0.06 0.11 13.45
CA THR A 355 0.79 -0.59 14.43
C THR A 355 0.59 -2.11 14.40
N TYR A 356 0.01 -2.65 13.33
CA TYR A 356 -0.35 -4.06 13.25
C TYR A 356 0.88 -4.96 13.16
N ARG A 357 0.76 -6.18 13.67
CA ARG A 357 1.85 -7.17 13.70
C ARG A 357 2.42 -7.42 12.30
N GLU A 358 1.59 -7.44 11.27
CA GLU A 358 2.00 -7.60 9.87
C GLU A 358 2.97 -6.52 9.39
N SER A 359 2.89 -5.29 9.93
CA SER A 359 3.82 -4.20 9.60
C SER A 359 5.02 -4.14 10.55
N LEU A 360 4.83 -4.49 11.82
CA LEU A 360 5.85 -4.31 12.84
C LEU A 360 6.75 -5.54 13.00
N ASN A 361 6.20 -6.74 13.01
CA ASN A 361 6.93 -7.97 13.34
C ASN A 361 7.74 -8.44 12.12
N VAL A 362 9.07 -8.30 12.23
CA VAL A 362 10.04 -8.61 11.19
C VAL A 362 10.83 -9.88 11.56
N PRO A 363 11.39 -10.61 10.58
CA PRO A 363 12.32 -11.68 10.90
C PRO A 363 13.53 -11.13 11.67
N LEU A 364 14.03 -11.88 12.65
CA LEU A 364 15.32 -11.65 13.27
C LEU A 364 15.93 -12.99 13.67
N ILE A 365 17.02 -13.35 13.00
CA ILE A 365 17.74 -14.61 13.23
C ILE A 365 19.22 -14.30 13.40
N PHE A 366 19.83 -14.78 14.49
CA PHE A 366 21.28 -14.82 14.66
C PHE A 366 21.74 -16.26 14.41
N SER A 367 22.55 -16.47 13.39
CA SER A 367 22.96 -17.81 12.93
C SER A 367 24.48 -17.95 12.93
N ASN A 368 24.96 -19.01 13.57
CA ASN A 368 26.34 -19.49 13.50
C ASN A 368 26.38 -20.92 14.06
N PRO A 369 26.95 -21.91 13.33
CA PRO A 369 26.91 -23.32 13.74
C PRO A 369 27.72 -23.64 15.00
N LYS A 370 28.72 -22.83 15.38
CA LYS A 370 29.46 -22.99 16.64
C LYS A 370 28.69 -22.42 17.84
N LEU A 371 27.93 -21.35 17.62
CA LEU A 371 27.11 -20.72 18.65
C LEU A 371 25.82 -21.52 18.88
N TYR A 372 25.17 -21.98 17.81
CA TYR A 372 23.91 -22.73 17.83
C TYR A 372 24.07 -24.03 17.01
N PRO A 373 24.59 -25.10 17.61
CA PRO A 373 24.69 -26.41 16.95
C PRO A 373 23.32 -27.06 16.71
N GLU A 374 22.29 -26.57 17.38
CA GLU A 374 20.89 -26.99 17.24
C GLU A 374 20.02 -25.73 17.12
N PRO A 375 18.89 -25.79 16.40
CA PRO A 375 17.99 -24.66 16.24
C PRO A 375 17.41 -24.21 17.59
N GLN A 376 17.38 -22.90 17.82
CA GLN A 376 16.78 -22.29 19.01
C GLN A 376 15.76 -21.20 18.64
N THR A 377 14.83 -20.95 19.54
CA THR A 377 13.84 -19.87 19.43
C THR A 377 13.70 -19.15 20.76
N THR A 378 13.38 -17.87 20.71
CA THR A 378 13.06 -17.06 21.89
C THR A 378 11.77 -16.28 21.71
N GLU A 379 11.01 -16.15 22.79
CA GLU A 379 9.82 -15.28 22.88
C GLU A 379 10.17 -13.86 23.37
N SER A 380 11.44 -13.60 23.72
CA SER A 380 11.87 -12.30 24.23
C SER A 380 11.75 -11.19 23.18
N PHE A 381 11.41 -9.99 23.65
CA PHE A 381 11.25 -8.83 22.78
C PHE A 381 12.58 -8.32 22.23
N ALA A 382 12.59 -8.03 20.93
CA ALA A 382 13.66 -7.31 20.26
C ALA A 382 13.08 -6.19 19.37
N GLY A 383 13.74 -5.05 19.33
CA GLY A 383 13.51 -3.96 18.40
C GLY A 383 14.67 -3.82 17.41
N LEU A 384 14.42 -3.27 16.22
CA LEU A 384 15.52 -2.91 15.30
C LEU A 384 16.49 -1.89 15.90
N VAL A 385 16.02 -1.06 16.83
CA VAL A 385 16.85 -0.12 17.61
C VAL A 385 17.89 -0.83 18.49
N ASP A 386 17.69 -2.11 18.78
CA ASP A 386 18.58 -2.95 19.61
C ASP A 386 19.73 -3.57 18.81
N LEU A 387 19.69 -3.49 17.48
CA LEU A 387 20.68 -4.17 16.63
C LEU A 387 22.08 -3.58 16.80
N LEU A 388 22.22 -2.25 16.75
CA LEU A 388 23.52 -1.60 16.87
C LEU A 388 24.21 -1.78 18.24
N PRO A 389 23.54 -1.61 19.40
CA PRO A 389 24.17 -1.92 20.69
C PRO A 389 24.59 -3.41 20.78
N THR A 390 23.79 -4.32 20.21
CA THR A 390 24.14 -5.75 20.16
C THR A 390 25.37 -6.00 19.28
N LEU A 391 25.45 -5.37 18.10
CA LEU A 391 26.62 -5.44 17.22
C LEU A 391 27.88 -4.89 17.90
N ALA A 392 27.76 -3.78 18.63
CA ALA A 392 28.85 -3.19 19.38
C ALA A 392 29.38 -4.15 20.46
N ALA A 393 28.48 -4.86 21.15
CA ALA A 393 28.84 -5.89 22.13
C ALA A 393 29.52 -7.11 21.47
N ILE A 394 28.96 -7.64 20.37
CA ILE A 394 29.54 -8.77 19.62
C ILE A 394 30.95 -8.44 19.09
N ALA A 395 31.13 -7.22 18.57
CA ALA A 395 32.40 -6.77 18.00
C ALA A 395 33.45 -6.35 19.06
N GLY A 396 33.07 -6.26 20.34
CA GLY A 396 33.93 -5.78 21.41
C GLY A 396 34.34 -4.31 21.24
N VAL A 397 33.39 -3.45 20.82
CA VAL A 397 33.64 -2.01 20.65
C VAL A 397 34.01 -1.38 22.01
N PRO A 398 35.12 -0.62 22.10
CA PRO A 398 35.51 0.03 23.34
C PRO A 398 34.59 1.22 23.66
N ASN A 399 34.20 1.35 24.94
CA ASN A 399 33.38 2.44 25.47
C ASN A 399 32.08 2.69 24.66
N PRO A 400 31.24 1.65 24.44
CA PRO A 400 30.06 1.74 23.58
C PRO A 400 29.01 2.75 24.08
N GLU A 401 29.02 3.09 25.37
CA GLU A 401 28.11 4.06 25.99
C GLU A 401 28.21 5.47 25.39
N ARG A 402 29.35 5.85 24.78
CA ARG A 402 29.53 7.17 24.15
C ARG A 402 28.62 7.41 22.94
N PHE A 403 28.07 6.35 22.35
CA PHE A 403 27.18 6.43 21.19
C PHE A 403 25.72 6.69 21.58
N GLU A 404 25.41 6.72 22.89
CA GLU A 404 24.08 7.07 23.41
C GLU A 404 22.92 6.29 22.77
N PHE A 405 23.13 4.99 22.51
CA PHE A 405 22.10 4.10 21.97
C PHE A 405 20.81 4.17 22.78
N ARG A 406 19.67 4.06 22.09
CA ARG A 406 18.34 3.97 22.71
C ARG A 406 17.84 2.53 22.84
N GLY A 407 18.42 1.61 22.06
CA GLY A 407 18.15 0.19 22.16
C GLY A 407 18.89 -0.52 23.30
N LYS A 408 18.63 -1.81 23.43
CA LYS A 408 19.22 -2.73 24.39
C LYS A 408 20.19 -3.69 23.71
N ASP A 409 21.22 -4.10 24.44
CA ASP A 409 22.09 -5.19 24.01
C ASP A 409 21.37 -6.53 24.17
N LEU A 410 21.20 -7.27 23.08
CA LEU A 410 20.53 -8.57 23.02
C LEU A 410 21.47 -9.75 23.33
N THR A 411 22.78 -9.54 23.51
CA THR A 411 23.74 -10.62 23.78
C THR A 411 23.38 -11.51 24.99
N PRO A 412 22.69 -11.05 26.06
CA PRO A 412 22.20 -11.94 27.11
C PRO A 412 21.19 -12.99 26.59
N ILE A 413 20.37 -12.62 25.61
CA ILE A 413 19.39 -13.51 24.97
C ILE A 413 20.11 -14.48 24.02
N LEU A 414 21.11 -13.99 23.28
CA LEU A 414 21.95 -14.85 22.42
C LEU A 414 22.68 -15.93 23.23
N ALA A 415 23.10 -15.59 24.46
CA ALA A 415 23.75 -16.51 25.39
C ALA A 415 22.77 -17.51 26.05
N ASN A 416 21.55 -17.07 26.31
CA ASN A 416 20.48 -17.86 26.91
C ASN A 416 19.12 -17.38 26.39
N PRO A 417 18.45 -18.15 25.50
CA PRO A 417 17.18 -17.78 24.86
C PRO A 417 16.03 -17.43 25.82
N GLU A 418 16.09 -17.89 27.07
CA GLU A 418 15.11 -17.60 28.13
C GLU A 418 15.37 -16.26 28.85
N SER A 419 16.45 -15.56 28.51
CA SER A 419 16.75 -14.25 29.11
C SER A 419 15.86 -13.17 28.50
N GLU A 420 15.51 -12.17 29.29
CA GLU A 420 14.78 -10.98 28.86
C GLU A 420 15.62 -9.74 29.18
N VAL A 421 15.73 -8.81 28.23
CA VAL A 421 16.40 -7.51 28.43
C VAL A 421 15.43 -6.33 28.44
N GLN A 422 14.18 -6.59 28.02
CA GLN A 422 13.08 -5.64 27.97
C GLN A 422 11.74 -6.39 27.94
N ASP A 423 10.70 -5.73 28.46
CA ASP A 423 9.33 -6.23 28.59
C ASP A 423 8.36 -5.63 27.55
N TYR A 424 8.85 -4.70 26.72
CA TYR A 424 8.08 -4.04 25.67
C TYR A 424 8.91 -3.69 24.44
N VAL A 425 8.23 -3.41 23.33
CA VAL A 425 8.76 -2.64 22.19
C VAL A 425 8.04 -1.31 22.09
N HIS A 426 8.81 -0.22 21.92
CA HIS A 426 8.26 1.09 21.60
C HIS A 426 8.26 1.31 20.09
N PHE A 427 7.11 1.75 19.56
CA PHE A 427 6.96 2.12 18.15
C PHE A 427 6.58 3.60 18.02
N THR A 428 7.23 4.27 17.08
CA THR A 428 6.97 5.68 16.72
C THR A 428 6.73 5.78 15.24
N TYR A 429 5.86 6.69 14.82
CA TYR A 429 5.62 6.96 13.41
C TYR A 429 5.28 8.43 13.24
N GLU A 430 5.98 9.14 12.35
CA GLU A 430 5.86 10.61 12.23
C GLU A 430 5.73 11.08 10.78
N ASP A 431 5.45 10.16 9.85
CA ASP A 431 5.36 10.49 8.44
C ASP A 431 4.05 11.22 8.13
N ASP A 432 4.11 12.46 7.66
CA ASP A 432 2.94 13.29 7.36
C ASP A 432 2.59 13.41 5.87
N GLN A 433 3.22 12.58 5.04
CA GLN A 433 3.37 12.83 3.60
C GLN A 433 2.11 12.54 2.79
N PHE A 434 1.39 11.48 3.13
CA PHE A 434 0.21 11.10 2.38
C PHE A 434 -1.01 11.92 2.80
N PRO A 435 -1.93 12.23 1.87
CA PRO A 435 -3.12 13.00 2.19
C PRO A 435 -4.06 12.17 3.07
N THR A 436 -3.95 12.36 4.39
CA THR A 436 -4.77 11.69 5.41
C THR A 436 -6.15 12.30 5.58
N ARG A 437 -6.49 13.33 4.79
CA ARG A 437 -7.79 14.04 4.79
C ARG A 437 -8.22 14.57 6.17
N GLY A 438 -7.26 14.95 7.00
CA GLY A 438 -7.52 15.48 8.34
C GLY A 438 -7.64 14.40 9.41
N ALA A 439 -7.22 13.16 9.12
CA ALA A 439 -7.02 12.13 10.14
C ALA A 439 -5.64 12.24 10.80
N ALA A 440 -5.58 11.87 12.09
CA ALA A 440 -4.36 11.81 12.87
C ALA A 440 -3.40 10.77 12.31
N ASN A 441 -2.15 11.16 12.07
CA ASN A 441 -1.24 10.43 11.20
C ASN A 441 0.17 10.25 11.76
N CYS A 442 0.41 10.72 12.98
CA CYS A 442 1.57 10.37 13.78
C CYS A 442 1.16 9.41 14.90
N ILE A 443 2.05 8.51 15.30
CA ILE A 443 1.75 7.41 16.22
C ILE A 443 2.81 7.34 17.31
N ARG A 444 2.34 7.03 18.52
CA ARG A 444 3.15 6.52 19.62
C ARG A 444 2.49 5.26 20.13
N ALA A 445 3.27 4.19 20.23
CA ALA A 445 2.75 2.89 20.63
C ALA A 445 3.73 2.10 21.50
N ILE A 446 3.16 1.20 22.28
CA ILE A 446 3.88 0.15 23.00
C ILE A 446 3.26 -1.21 22.67
N VAL A 447 4.12 -2.21 22.53
CA VAL A 447 3.76 -3.61 22.41
C VAL A 447 4.35 -4.33 23.62
N GLU A 448 3.49 -4.87 24.47
CA GLU A 448 3.81 -5.76 25.58
C GLU A 448 3.35 -7.19 25.22
N LYS A 449 3.69 -8.18 26.05
CA LYS A 449 3.39 -9.60 25.79
C LYS A 449 1.91 -9.86 25.46
N ASP A 450 1.02 -9.36 26.32
CA ASP A 450 -0.43 -9.60 26.19
C ASP A 450 -1.19 -8.39 25.65
N TRP A 451 -0.52 -7.25 25.43
CA TRP A 451 -1.18 -5.98 25.16
C TRP A 451 -0.47 -5.16 24.08
N LYS A 452 -1.27 -4.50 23.23
CA LYS A 452 -0.79 -3.41 22.37
C LYS A 452 -1.62 -2.16 22.63
N TYR A 453 -0.95 -1.02 22.70
CA TYR A 453 -1.59 0.28 22.87
C TYR A 453 -0.95 1.33 21.97
N ALA A 454 -1.78 2.11 21.28
CA ALA A 454 -1.33 3.16 20.39
C ALA A 454 -2.17 4.43 20.53
N VAL A 455 -1.50 5.57 20.40
CA VAL A 455 -2.11 6.90 20.34
C VAL A 455 -1.76 7.53 19.00
N TYR A 456 -2.80 7.90 18.26
CA TYR A 456 -2.73 8.59 16.98
C TYR A 456 -2.96 10.08 17.23
N TYR A 457 -2.03 10.91 16.79
CA TYR A 457 -2.10 12.36 16.97
C TYR A 457 -1.74 13.10 15.67
N ASP A 458 -2.09 14.39 15.63
CA ASP A 458 -1.81 15.27 14.51
C ASP A 458 -1.12 16.55 15.00
N PRO A 459 0.17 16.73 14.71
CA PRO A 459 0.90 17.91 15.14
C PRO A 459 0.59 19.18 14.35
N PHE A 460 -0.11 19.10 13.22
CA PHE A 460 -0.18 20.23 12.28
C PHE A 460 -1.59 20.65 11.84
N LYS A 461 -2.53 19.70 11.71
CA LYS A 461 -3.84 19.97 11.08
C LYS A 461 -4.99 19.96 12.09
N GLY A 462 -4.72 19.64 13.36
CA GLY A 462 -5.68 19.67 14.46
C GLY A 462 -6.71 18.53 14.42
N ALA A 463 -6.37 17.39 13.80
CA ALA A 463 -7.19 16.19 13.89
C ALA A 463 -7.36 15.76 15.36
N PRO A 464 -8.54 15.24 15.76
CA PRO A 464 -8.72 14.70 17.09
C PRO A 464 -7.78 13.52 17.32
N VAL A 465 -7.37 13.33 18.58
CA VAL A 465 -6.56 12.18 18.97
C VAL A 465 -7.42 10.91 18.88
N GLU A 466 -6.86 9.86 18.29
CA GLU A 466 -7.50 8.55 18.18
C GLU A 466 -6.63 7.49 18.88
N TYR A 467 -7.22 6.35 19.23
CA TYR A 467 -6.57 5.35 20.08
C TYR A 467 -6.81 3.95 19.54
N GLU A 468 -5.82 3.07 19.73
CA GLU A 468 -5.97 1.64 19.55
C GLU A 468 -5.51 0.87 20.78
N MET A 469 -6.25 -0.19 21.13
CA MET A 469 -5.87 -1.12 22.19
C MET A 469 -6.30 -2.54 21.84
N TYR A 470 -5.38 -3.49 21.98
CA TYR A 470 -5.59 -4.90 21.67
C TYR A 470 -5.11 -5.79 22.81
N ASN A 471 -5.94 -6.73 23.22
CA ASN A 471 -5.54 -7.86 24.06
C ASN A 471 -4.99 -8.94 23.13
N LEU A 472 -3.68 -9.06 23.01
CA LEU A 472 -3.01 -9.94 22.05
C LEU A 472 -3.18 -11.43 22.39
N LYS A 473 -3.53 -11.74 23.63
CA LYS A 473 -3.79 -13.11 24.07
C LYS A 473 -5.13 -13.63 23.56
N ASP A 474 -6.17 -12.80 23.63
CA ASP A 474 -7.53 -13.19 23.24
C ASP A 474 -7.90 -12.73 21.81
N ASP A 475 -7.21 -11.71 21.29
CA ASP A 475 -7.33 -11.17 19.93
C ASP A 475 -5.96 -11.09 19.25
N PRO A 476 -5.36 -12.25 18.87
CA PRO A 476 -4.04 -12.29 18.25
C PRO A 476 -4.01 -11.69 16.83
N TYR A 477 -5.18 -11.42 16.25
CA TYR A 477 -5.33 -10.79 14.94
C TYR A 477 -5.54 -9.27 15.03
N GLU A 478 -5.64 -8.70 16.23
CA GLU A 478 -5.81 -7.25 16.42
C GLU A 478 -7.06 -6.70 15.71
N ALA A 479 -8.13 -7.49 15.65
CA ALA A 479 -9.33 -7.15 14.91
C ALA A 479 -10.25 -6.21 15.71
N THR A 480 -10.28 -6.33 17.04
CA THR A 480 -11.20 -5.57 17.89
C THR A 480 -10.48 -4.46 18.64
N ASN A 481 -10.63 -3.22 18.19
CA ASN A 481 -10.06 -2.08 18.89
C ASN A 481 -10.83 -1.80 20.19
N LEU A 482 -10.28 -2.22 21.34
CA LEU A 482 -10.85 -2.03 22.68
C LEU A 482 -10.80 -0.58 23.19
N ALA A 483 -10.03 0.28 22.51
CA ALA A 483 -10.03 1.71 22.75
C ALA A 483 -11.15 2.43 21.98
N HIS A 484 -11.83 1.81 21.02
CA HIS A 484 -12.96 2.49 20.40
C HIS A 484 -14.17 2.52 21.36
N PRO A 485 -14.90 3.64 21.53
CA PRO A 485 -16.06 3.71 22.43
C PRO A 485 -17.14 2.66 22.14
N ALA A 486 -17.35 2.30 20.87
CA ALA A 486 -18.30 1.25 20.47
C ALA A 486 -17.92 -0.17 20.96
N ASN A 487 -16.64 -0.39 21.26
CA ASN A 487 -16.10 -1.67 21.74
C ASN A 487 -15.69 -1.58 23.22
N TYR A 488 -16.13 -0.54 23.93
CA TYR A 488 -15.73 -0.30 25.31
C TYR A 488 -16.15 -1.46 26.21
N GLN A 489 -15.19 -2.02 26.92
CA GLN A 489 -15.44 -3.01 27.96
C GLN A 489 -14.95 -2.48 29.31
N PRO A 490 -15.84 -2.38 30.32
CA PRO A 490 -15.46 -1.92 31.66
C PRO A 490 -14.36 -2.76 32.31
N ALA A 491 -14.29 -4.06 31.99
CA ALA A 491 -13.29 -4.98 32.53
C ALA A 491 -11.85 -4.57 32.22
N TYR A 492 -11.61 -3.85 31.12
CA TYR A 492 -10.27 -3.40 30.69
C TYR A 492 -9.97 -1.94 31.04
N ALA A 493 -10.74 -1.30 31.94
CA ALA A 493 -10.53 0.11 32.30
C ALA A 493 -9.19 0.36 32.99
N GLU A 494 -8.77 -0.54 33.86
CA GLU A 494 -7.48 -0.44 34.54
C GLU A 494 -6.32 -0.69 33.57
N ASP A 495 -6.43 -1.68 32.68
CA ASP A 495 -5.43 -1.94 31.65
C ASP A 495 -5.24 -0.75 30.71
N ARG A 496 -6.34 -0.12 30.27
CA ARG A 496 -6.34 1.12 29.48
C ARG A 496 -5.51 2.22 30.15
N ARG A 497 -5.81 2.51 31.43
CA ARG A 497 -5.08 3.51 32.22
C ARG A 497 -3.59 3.16 32.36
N ARG A 498 -3.31 1.89 32.69
CA ARG A 498 -1.95 1.38 32.87
C ARG A 498 -1.13 1.56 31.59
N LEU A 499 -1.66 1.12 30.46
CA LEU A 499 -1.00 1.19 29.15
C LEU A 499 -0.76 2.64 28.70
N HIS A 500 -1.73 3.53 28.91
CA HIS A 500 -1.54 4.95 28.59
C HIS A 500 -0.43 5.60 29.43
N ASN A 501 -0.43 5.38 30.74
CA ASN A 501 0.63 5.85 31.64
C ASN A 501 1.99 5.25 31.26
N ARG A 502 2.03 3.95 30.93
CA ARG A 502 3.24 3.24 30.51
C ARG A 502 3.79 3.82 29.22
N LEU A 503 2.96 4.13 28.23
CA LEU A 503 3.39 4.79 27.00
C LEU A 503 4.02 6.16 27.29
N ILE A 504 3.42 6.96 28.18
CA ILE A 504 3.99 8.26 28.58
C ILE A 504 5.37 8.09 29.24
N GLU A 505 5.53 7.12 30.13
CA GLU A 505 6.82 6.80 30.77
C GLU A 505 7.86 6.38 29.73
N VAL A 506 7.52 5.44 28.86
CA VAL A 506 8.39 4.93 27.79
C VAL A 506 8.84 6.06 26.88
N MET A 507 7.94 6.97 26.49
CA MET A 507 8.31 8.13 25.68
C MET A 507 9.29 9.06 26.38
N LYS A 508 9.16 9.25 27.70
CA LYS A 508 10.12 10.07 28.47
C LYS A 508 11.49 9.42 28.54
N VAL A 509 11.53 8.11 28.82
CA VAL A 509 12.78 7.32 28.89
C VAL A 509 13.53 7.38 27.57
N HIS A 510 12.82 7.22 26.46
CA HIS A 510 13.42 7.20 25.12
C HIS A 510 13.53 8.59 24.47
N GLY A 511 13.07 9.66 25.14
CA GLY A 511 13.08 11.01 24.58
C GLY A 511 12.25 11.15 23.31
N THR A 512 11.16 10.40 23.19
CA THR A 512 10.26 10.39 22.02
C THR A 512 8.95 11.14 22.27
N THR A 513 8.78 11.81 23.41
CA THR A 513 7.64 12.70 23.64
C THR A 513 7.61 13.79 22.56
N PRO A 514 6.54 13.91 21.75
CA PRO A 514 6.50 14.89 20.67
C PRO A 514 6.45 16.31 21.24
N PRO A 515 7.45 17.18 20.96
CA PRO A 515 7.48 18.53 21.50
C PRO A 515 6.44 19.47 20.87
N GLU A 516 5.91 19.11 19.70
CA GLU A 516 5.01 19.96 18.91
C GLU A 516 3.56 19.94 19.42
N VAL A 517 3.21 18.97 20.26
CA VAL A 517 1.85 18.79 20.79
C VAL A 517 1.84 18.59 22.29
N THR A 518 0.75 19.02 22.92
CA THR A 518 0.43 18.50 24.27
C THR A 518 -0.11 17.10 24.09
N PHE A 519 0.71 16.09 24.37
CA PHE A 519 0.28 14.71 24.36
C PHE A 519 -0.83 14.50 25.41
N PRO A 520 -1.91 13.76 25.10
CA PRO A 520 -3.01 13.54 26.04
C PRO A 520 -2.51 12.97 27.37
N THR A 521 -3.09 13.43 28.48
CA THR A 521 -2.89 12.82 29.79
C THR A 521 -3.88 11.67 29.98
N THR A 522 -3.62 10.81 30.95
CA THR A 522 -4.52 9.73 31.33
C THR A 522 -5.91 10.24 31.73
N GLU A 523 -5.98 11.35 32.47
CA GLU A 523 -7.25 11.98 32.84
C GLU A 523 -8.01 12.52 31.62
N ALA A 524 -7.29 13.16 30.68
CA ALA A 524 -7.89 13.65 29.44
C ALA A 524 -8.39 12.49 28.56
N TYR A 525 -7.68 11.37 28.56
CA TYR A 525 -8.10 10.15 27.89
C TYR A 525 -9.38 9.56 28.53
N GLU A 526 -9.43 9.42 29.85
CA GLU A 526 -10.58 8.86 30.59
C GLU A 526 -11.85 9.72 30.47
N GLN A 527 -11.73 11.04 30.50
CA GLN A 527 -12.86 11.95 30.31
C GLN A 527 -13.59 11.73 28.97
N ASN A 528 -12.90 11.23 27.95
CA ASN A 528 -13.52 10.88 26.66
C ASN A 528 -14.33 9.57 26.68
N TYR A 529 -14.18 8.72 27.71
CA TYR A 529 -14.94 7.46 27.86
C TYR A 529 -16.09 7.54 28.86
N GLU A 530 -16.03 8.46 29.83
CA GLU A 530 -17.08 8.62 30.84
C GLU A 530 -18.37 9.29 30.31
N ALA A 531 -18.41 9.69 29.04
CA ALA A 531 -19.59 10.24 28.39
C ALA A 531 -20.25 9.21 27.44
N PRO A 532 -21.22 8.39 27.89
CA PRO A 532 -22.05 7.65 26.96
C PRO A 532 -23.21 8.49 26.42
N SER A 533 -23.51 8.22 25.14
CA SER A 533 -24.76 8.42 24.38
C SER A 533 -25.24 9.85 24.10
N ASP A 534 -25.06 10.29 22.84
CA ASP A 534 -26.17 10.70 21.94
C ASP A 534 -25.77 11.62 20.78
N VAL A 535 -24.49 11.93 20.59
CA VAL A 535 -24.09 12.86 19.53
C VAL A 535 -22.87 12.35 18.77
N TYR A 536 -23.10 11.42 17.85
CA TYR A 536 -22.23 11.30 16.68
C TYR A 536 -22.57 12.46 15.73
N HIS A 537 -21.90 13.60 15.90
CA HIS A 537 -21.90 14.62 14.87
C HIS A 537 -20.94 14.19 13.78
N ASP A 538 -21.50 13.81 12.62
CA ASP A 538 -20.80 13.76 11.34
C ASP A 538 -19.94 15.03 11.19
N PRO A 539 -18.59 14.95 11.17
CA PRO A 539 -17.74 16.13 11.09
C PRO A 539 -17.67 16.58 9.63
N ILE A 540 -18.78 17.10 9.11
CA ILE A 540 -18.78 17.94 7.92
C ILE A 540 -19.10 19.36 8.41
N PRO A 541 -18.14 20.31 8.39
CA PRO A 541 -18.40 21.70 8.74
C PRO A 541 -19.46 22.32 7.79
N GLY A 542 -20.71 22.27 8.22
CA GLY A 542 -21.87 22.86 7.56
C GLY A 542 -22.03 24.31 7.99
N GLY A 543 -21.20 25.21 7.48
CA GLY A 543 -21.33 26.64 7.83
C GLY A 543 -20.86 27.63 6.78
N ILE A 544 -19.85 27.28 5.99
CA ILE A 544 -19.18 28.25 5.08
C ILE A 544 -19.54 28.00 3.60
N LYS A 545 -20.41 27.03 3.30
CA LYS A 545 -20.66 26.57 1.91
C LYS A 545 -21.65 27.41 1.09
N ARG A 546 -22.54 28.22 1.70
CA ARG A 546 -23.57 28.95 0.93
C ARG A 546 -23.07 30.23 0.25
N ARG A 547 -22.19 31.02 0.88
CA ARG A 547 -21.65 32.26 0.29
C ARG A 547 -20.50 32.00 -0.71
N GLN A 548 -19.67 30.98 -0.48
CA GLN A 548 -18.61 30.61 -1.42
C GLN A 548 -19.15 29.99 -2.72
N ARG A 549 -20.23 29.19 -2.67
CA ARG A 549 -20.83 28.61 -3.88
C ARG A 549 -21.43 29.66 -4.80
N LEU A 550 -22.06 30.70 -4.26
CA LEU A 550 -22.59 31.81 -5.05
C LEU A 550 -21.46 32.63 -5.70
N TYR A 551 -20.39 32.93 -4.96
CA TYR A 551 -19.19 33.58 -5.52
C TYR A 551 -18.49 32.74 -6.59
N GLN A 552 -18.45 31.42 -6.42
CA GLN A 552 -17.83 30.49 -7.38
C GLN A 552 -18.66 30.35 -8.67
N VAL A 553 -19.99 30.37 -8.58
CA VAL A 553 -20.88 30.41 -9.76
C VAL A 553 -20.72 31.73 -10.51
N ILE A 554 -20.64 32.86 -9.80
CA ILE A 554 -20.40 34.18 -10.41
C ILE A 554 -19.04 34.23 -11.12
N MET A 555 -17.98 33.64 -10.54
CA MET A 555 -16.65 33.58 -11.16
C MET A 555 -16.61 32.68 -12.41
N VAL A 556 -17.39 31.59 -12.45
CA VAL A 556 -17.52 30.73 -13.64
C VAL A 556 -18.31 31.43 -14.75
N LEU A 557 -19.38 32.17 -14.40
CA LEU A 557 -20.14 32.97 -15.35
C LEU A 557 -19.31 34.16 -15.89
N ALA A 558 -18.49 34.80 -15.05
CA ALA A 558 -17.55 35.84 -15.47
C ALA A 558 -16.44 35.30 -16.40
N GLY A 559 -15.93 34.09 -16.13
CA GLY A 559 -14.99 33.41 -17.00
C GLY A 559 -15.61 33.03 -18.36
N LEU A 560 -16.86 32.58 -18.39
CA LEU A 560 -17.60 32.30 -19.61
C LEU A 560 -17.91 33.57 -20.41
N ALA A 561 -18.20 34.69 -19.73
CA ALA A 561 -18.37 36.00 -20.37
C ALA A 561 -17.06 36.54 -20.97
N ALA A 562 -15.92 36.31 -20.32
CA ALA A 562 -14.60 36.66 -20.86
C ALA A 562 -14.23 35.81 -22.08
N VAL A 563 -14.56 34.51 -22.08
CA VAL A 563 -14.40 33.63 -23.25
C VAL A 563 -15.35 34.04 -24.39
N TYR A 564 -16.57 34.47 -24.07
CA TYR A 564 -17.51 35.02 -25.06
C TYR A 564 -17.01 36.34 -25.67
N GLN A 565 -16.40 37.22 -24.87
CA GLN A 565 -15.79 38.47 -25.36
C GLN A 565 -14.60 38.22 -26.30
N VAL A 566 -13.79 37.18 -26.05
CA VAL A 566 -12.70 36.76 -26.94
C VAL A 566 -13.23 36.06 -28.21
N ALA A 567 -14.41 35.44 -28.15
CA ALA A 567 -15.05 34.73 -29.25
C ALA A 567 -15.73 35.63 -30.30
N VAL A 568 -16.06 36.88 -29.96
CA VAL A 568 -16.82 37.80 -30.84
C VAL A 568 -15.97 38.32 -32.03
N GLU A 569 -14.64 38.16 -32.01
CA GLU A 569 -13.77 38.65 -33.09
C GLU A 569 -13.49 37.65 -34.22
N SER A 570 -14.04 36.43 -34.17
CA SER A 570 -13.79 35.40 -35.19
C SER A 570 -15.07 34.72 -35.67
N ALA A 571 -15.42 34.96 -36.94
CA ALA A 571 -16.63 34.43 -37.60
C ALA A 571 -16.73 32.88 -37.60
N PHE A 572 -15.64 32.17 -37.36
CA PHE A 572 -15.59 30.71 -37.27
C PHE A 572 -16.07 30.16 -35.91
N LEU A 573 -15.93 30.93 -34.82
CA LEU A 573 -16.40 30.52 -33.50
C LEU A 573 -17.92 30.59 -33.36
N LEU A 574 -18.59 31.46 -34.13
CA LEU A 574 -20.06 31.58 -34.15
C LEU A 574 -20.75 30.29 -34.57
N THR A 575 -20.16 29.52 -35.49
CA THR A 575 -20.72 28.25 -35.99
C THR A 575 -20.55 27.11 -34.97
N VAL A 576 -19.43 27.10 -34.23
CA VAL A 576 -19.15 26.13 -33.18
C VAL A 576 -19.98 26.42 -31.94
N VAL A 577 -20.05 27.69 -31.53
CA VAL A 577 -20.88 28.14 -30.40
C VAL A 577 -22.38 28.01 -30.74
N GLY A 578 -22.80 28.27 -31.98
CA GLY A 578 -24.16 28.03 -32.46
C GLY A 578 -24.55 26.54 -32.44
N SER A 579 -23.63 25.65 -32.83
CA SER A 579 -23.81 24.19 -32.71
C SER A 579 -23.89 23.73 -31.26
N LEU A 580 -23.11 24.34 -30.36
CA LEU A 580 -23.15 24.10 -28.91
C LEU A 580 -24.50 24.51 -28.30
N ILE A 581 -25.00 25.71 -28.64
CA ILE A 581 -26.30 26.20 -28.17
C ILE A 581 -27.44 25.32 -28.70
N THR A 582 -27.34 24.88 -29.95
CA THR A 582 -28.32 23.97 -30.57
C THR A 582 -28.30 22.59 -29.92
N GLY A 583 -27.13 22.04 -29.58
CA GLY A 583 -26.99 20.77 -28.86
C GLY A 583 -27.53 20.82 -27.43
N VAL A 584 -27.31 21.93 -26.73
CA VAL A 584 -27.89 22.17 -25.40
C VAL A 584 -29.42 22.32 -25.48
N LEU A 585 -29.94 23.02 -26.48
CA LEU A 585 -31.39 23.14 -26.73
C LEU A 585 -32.02 21.79 -27.12
N LEU A 586 -31.38 20.97 -27.95
CA LEU A 586 -31.87 19.63 -28.28
C LEU A 586 -31.88 18.71 -27.05
N GLY A 587 -30.85 18.79 -26.21
CA GLY A 587 -30.77 18.05 -24.94
C GLY A 587 -31.87 18.46 -23.96
N LEU A 588 -32.17 19.76 -23.87
CA LEU A 588 -33.28 20.29 -23.07
C LEU A 588 -34.66 19.86 -23.62
N ILE A 589 -34.83 19.81 -24.95
CA ILE A 589 -36.07 19.35 -25.59
C ILE A 589 -36.28 17.84 -25.38
N LEU A 590 -35.24 17.02 -25.56
CA LEU A 590 -35.28 15.57 -25.32
C LEU A 590 -35.55 15.25 -23.85
N PHE A 591 -34.95 16.00 -22.93
CA PHE A 591 -35.20 15.87 -21.50
C PHE A 591 -36.62 16.33 -21.10
N SER A 592 -37.15 17.39 -21.72
CA SER A 592 -38.55 17.81 -21.51
C SER A 592 -39.56 16.73 -21.96
N ARG A 593 -39.22 15.95 -22.98
CA ARG A 593 -40.05 14.81 -23.43
C ARG A 593 -39.90 13.58 -22.54
N MET A 594 -38.72 13.35 -21.95
CA MET A 594 -38.50 12.28 -20.98
C MET A 594 -39.17 12.55 -19.62
N THR A 595 -39.34 13.83 -19.26
CA THR A 595 -39.97 14.27 -18.00
C THR A 595 -41.49 14.45 -18.10
N GLN A 596 -42.10 14.20 -19.27
CA GLN A 596 -43.57 14.16 -19.44
C GLN A 596 -44.20 12.82 -19.03
N LEU A 597 -43.41 11.83 -18.60
CA LEU A 597 -43.93 10.57 -18.04
C LEU A 597 -43.94 10.66 -16.50
N SER A 598 -45.15 10.76 -15.95
CA SER A 598 -45.54 10.88 -14.54
C SER A 598 -45.29 12.23 -13.85
N TRP A 599 -46.28 13.11 -13.96
CA TRP A 599 -46.49 14.23 -13.05
C TRP A 599 -47.80 13.96 -12.31
N ASP A 600 -47.69 13.49 -11.07
CA ASP A 600 -48.71 13.58 -10.03
C ASP A 600 -48.01 13.25 -8.70
N ASP A 601 -47.43 14.24 -8.03
CA ASP A 601 -47.39 14.27 -6.56
C ASP A 601 -47.07 15.68 -6.01
N GLU A 602 -47.77 16.07 -4.95
CA GLU A 602 -47.98 17.45 -4.50
C GLU A 602 -46.94 18.01 -3.50
N ASN A 603 -45.76 17.40 -3.33
CA ASN A 603 -44.78 17.85 -2.33
C ASN A 603 -43.33 17.89 -2.85
N GLY A 604 -42.83 19.04 -3.33
CA GLY A 604 -41.40 19.11 -3.65
C GLY A 604 -40.84 20.33 -4.40
N MET A 605 -41.03 21.56 -3.93
CA MET A 605 -40.43 22.75 -4.57
C MET A 605 -38.94 23.02 -4.24
N ILE A 606 -38.25 22.14 -3.49
CA ILE A 606 -36.82 22.32 -3.13
C ILE A 606 -35.88 21.38 -3.92
N GLU A 607 -36.35 20.21 -4.38
CA GLU A 607 -35.52 19.22 -5.11
C GLU A 607 -35.16 19.64 -6.54
N THR A 608 -36.07 20.33 -7.24
CA THR A 608 -35.94 20.68 -8.67
C THR A 608 -34.81 21.66 -9.01
N ARG A 609 -34.32 22.47 -8.06
CA ARG A 609 -33.24 23.45 -8.31
C ARG A 609 -31.84 22.87 -8.16
N MET A 610 -31.66 21.81 -7.36
CA MET A 610 -30.36 21.12 -7.22
C MET A 610 -30.07 20.23 -8.43
N ASP A 611 -31.11 19.60 -8.99
CA ASP A 611 -30.99 18.80 -10.21
C ASP A 611 -30.64 19.66 -11.43
N PHE A 612 -31.16 20.88 -11.53
CA PHE A 612 -30.85 21.77 -12.66
C PHE A 612 -29.37 22.15 -12.75
N ALA A 613 -28.71 22.42 -11.63
CA ALA A 613 -27.28 22.74 -11.60
C ALA A 613 -26.40 21.50 -11.90
N ALA A 614 -26.80 20.33 -11.40
CA ALA A 614 -26.12 19.07 -11.68
C ALA A 614 -26.28 18.63 -13.15
N ILE A 615 -27.47 18.81 -13.73
CA ILE A 615 -27.79 18.56 -15.14
C ILE A 615 -27.01 19.52 -16.04
N LEU A 616 -26.88 20.80 -15.65
CA LEU A 616 -26.08 21.76 -16.41
C LEU A 616 -24.58 21.39 -16.37
N ILE A 617 -24.07 20.91 -15.24
CA ILE A 617 -22.68 20.42 -15.11
C ILE A 617 -22.48 19.14 -15.92
N LEU A 618 -23.47 18.24 -15.96
CA LEU A 618 -23.45 17.01 -16.75
C LEU A 618 -23.51 17.30 -18.26
N LEU A 619 -24.35 18.25 -18.69
CA LEU A 619 -24.43 18.71 -20.08
C LEU A 619 -23.12 19.36 -20.51
N VAL A 620 -22.51 20.20 -19.66
CA VAL A 620 -21.17 20.77 -19.91
C VAL A 620 -20.14 19.64 -20.00
N TYR A 621 -20.15 18.67 -19.10
CA TYR A 621 -19.22 17.53 -19.15
C TYR A 621 -19.38 16.68 -20.42
N VAL A 622 -20.61 16.33 -20.81
CA VAL A 622 -20.92 15.53 -22.00
C VAL A 622 -20.54 16.28 -23.28
N VAL A 623 -20.84 17.58 -23.37
CA VAL A 623 -20.42 18.42 -24.51
C VAL A 623 -18.89 18.50 -24.60
N PHE A 624 -18.17 18.61 -23.47
CA PHE A 624 -16.71 18.65 -23.46
C PHE A 624 -16.06 17.30 -23.81
N VAL A 625 -16.64 16.17 -23.42
CA VAL A 625 -16.17 14.83 -23.80
C VAL A 625 -16.41 14.57 -25.28
N LEU A 626 -17.58 14.95 -25.80
CA LEU A 626 -17.89 14.86 -27.22
C LEU A 626 -16.97 15.76 -28.07
N LEU A 627 -16.61 16.95 -27.59
CA LEU A 627 -15.66 17.83 -28.27
C LEU A 627 -14.22 17.26 -28.28
N ALA A 628 -13.79 16.61 -27.20
CA ALA A 628 -12.47 15.98 -27.12
C ALA A 628 -12.30 14.79 -28.10
N ASP A 629 -13.39 14.16 -28.51
CA ASP A 629 -13.41 12.99 -29.41
C ASP A 629 -13.71 13.32 -30.89
N THR A 630 -13.88 14.60 -31.25
CA THR A 630 -14.09 14.94 -32.66
C THR A 630 -12.79 14.87 -33.48
N PRO A 631 -12.78 14.20 -34.65
CA PRO A 631 -11.66 14.21 -35.60
C PRO A 631 -11.22 15.62 -36.01
N LEU A 632 -12.13 16.59 -35.90
CA LEU A 632 -11.92 18.01 -36.18
C LEU A 632 -10.97 18.68 -35.17
N LEU A 633 -11.05 18.33 -33.87
CA LEU A 633 -10.08 18.81 -32.88
C LEU A 633 -8.70 18.20 -33.11
N ARG A 634 -8.66 16.93 -33.56
CA ARG A 634 -7.42 16.26 -34.00
C ARG A 634 -6.79 17.00 -35.17
N SER A 635 -7.53 17.34 -36.23
CA SER A 635 -6.96 18.02 -37.40
C SER A 635 -6.45 19.42 -37.07
N ILE A 636 -7.12 20.16 -36.19
CA ILE A 636 -6.68 21.48 -35.70
C ILE A 636 -5.39 21.36 -34.88
N ILE A 637 -5.22 20.29 -34.10
CA ILE A 637 -3.98 20.03 -33.34
C ILE A 637 -2.84 19.66 -34.29
N THR A 638 -3.05 18.75 -35.25
CA THR A 638 -1.99 18.39 -36.21
C THR A 638 -1.59 19.55 -37.13
N GLU A 639 -2.55 20.36 -37.61
CA GLU A 639 -2.24 21.54 -38.45
C GLU A 639 -1.63 22.69 -37.64
N SER A 640 -1.98 22.89 -36.36
CA SER A 640 -1.38 23.97 -35.55
C SER A 640 0.00 23.63 -34.99
N THR A 641 0.33 22.34 -34.79
CA THR A 641 1.72 21.93 -34.46
C THR A 641 2.72 22.15 -35.60
N ALA A 642 2.26 22.37 -36.82
CA ALA A 642 3.11 22.79 -37.93
C ALA A 642 3.50 24.28 -37.88
N ASN A 643 2.79 25.11 -37.10
CA ASN A 643 2.96 26.57 -37.04
C ASN A 643 3.13 27.10 -35.60
N GLY A 644 4.29 26.82 -34.98
CA GLY A 644 4.87 27.66 -33.92
C GLY A 644 4.38 27.48 -32.47
N ALA A 645 5.27 27.83 -31.54
CA ALA A 645 5.20 27.59 -30.09
C ALA A 645 3.96 28.15 -29.33
N GLY A 646 3.16 29.03 -29.96
CA GLY A 646 1.96 29.61 -29.34
C GLY A 646 0.80 28.62 -29.17
N ALA A 647 0.63 27.68 -30.10
CA ALA A 647 -0.49 26.72 -30.06
C ALA A 647 -0.30 25.63 -28.98
N ALA A 648 0.95 25.21 -28.75
CA ALA A 648 1.30 24.24 -27.69
C ALA A 648 1.06 24.82 -26.28
N LEU A 649 1.31 26.12 -26.09
CA LEU A 649 1.04 26.83 -24.83
C LEU A 649 -0.47 26.90 -24.55
N VAL A 650 -1.28 27.21 -25.58
CA VAL A 650 -2.75 27.26 -25.46
C VAL A 650 -3.32 25.86 -25.18
N ALA A 651 -2.80 24.82 -25.84
CA ALA A 651 -3.17 23.44 -25.56
C ALA A 651 -2.79 23.03 -24.12
N GLY A 652 -1.59 23.38 -23.65
CA GLY A 652 -1.14 23.12 -22.28
C GLY A 652 -1.98 23.84 -21.21
N ILE A 653 -2.37 25.10 -21.45
CA ILE A 653 -3.26 25.87 -20.57
C ILE A 653 -4.67 25.26 -20.57
N MET A 654 -5.20 24.88 -21.73
CA MET A 654 -6.48 24.18 -21.86
C MET A 654 -6.46 22.85 -21.09
N PHE A 655 -5.43 22.02 -21.25
CA PHE A 655 -5.29 20.77 -20.51
C PHE A 655 -5.16 20.97 -19.00
N GLY A 656 -4.40 21.98 -18.56
CA GLY A 656 -4.27 22.35 -17.14
C GLY A 656 -5.59 22.82 -16.53
N GLN A 657 -6.36 23.64 -17.27
CA GLN A 657 -7.69 24.10 -16.85
C GLN A 657 -8.72 22.97 -16.86
N ILE A 658 -8.68 22.06 -17.84
CA ILE A 658 -9.53 20.86 -17.92
C ILE A 658 -9.28 19.94 -16.72
N ASN A 659 -8.02 19.69 -16.35
CA ASN A 659 -7.69 18.87 -15.19
C ASN A 659 -8.05 19.54 -13.85
N SER A 660 -7.93 20.86 -13.78
CA SER A 660 -8.42 21.67 -12.64
C SER A 660 -9.95 21.58 -12.51
N LEU A 661 -10.68 21.65 -13.62
CA LEU A 661 -12.14 21.58 -13.65
C LEU A 661 -12.66 20.17 -13.34
N ARG A 662 -12.02 19.11 -13.86
CA ARG A 662 -12.30 17.71 -13.50
C ARG A 662 -12.17 17.47 -12.01
N ARG A 663 -11.12 18.03 -11.39
CA ARG A 663 -10.89 17.97 -9.93
C ARG A 663 -11.98 18.71 -9.15
N LYS A 664 -12.43 19.87 -9.64
CA LYS A 664 -13.52 20.65 -9.03
C LYS A 664 -14.89 19.95 -9.17
N ILE A 665 -15.20 19.35 -10.32
CA ILE A 665 -16.43 18.57 -10.54
C ILE A 665 -16.46 17.35 -9.61
N ARG A 666 -15.34 16.62 -9.48
CA ARG A 666 -15.21 15.51 -8.54
C ARG A 666 -15.43 15.92 -7.07
N ASN A 667 -14.98 17.11 -6.70
CA ASN A 667 -15.21 17.68 -5.36
C ASN A 667 -16.65 18.18 -5.14
N ILE A 668 -17.38 18.50 -6.21
CA ILE A 668 -18.79 18.95 -6.16
C ILE A 668 -19.75 17.75 -6.01
N LEU A 669 -19.44 16.60 -6.62
CA LEU A 669 -20.35 15.44 -6.69
C LEU A 669 -20.37 14.55 -5.43
N GLY A 670 -19.45 14.68 -4.47
CA GLY A 670 -19.42 13.82 -3.27
C GLY A 670 -18.61 12.52 -3.44
N SER A 671 -18.40 11.78 -2.34
CA SER A 671 -17.29 10.82 -2.16
C SER A 671 -17.68 9.34 -2.06
N ASP A 672 -18.75 8.89 -2.72
CA ASP A 672 -19.03 7.46 -2.79
C ASP A 672 -18.06 6.80 -3.80
N SER A 673 -17.12 6.00 -3.30
CA SER A 673 -16.09 5.34 -4.12
C SER A 673 -16.54 4.01 -4.71
N SER A 674 -17.48 3.32 -4.04
CA SER A 674 -18.14 2.10 -4.50
C SER A 674 -19.47 1.91 -3.75
N ARG A 675 -20.40 1.19 -4.38
CA ARG A 675 -21.63 0.66 -3.77
C ARG A 675 -21.70 -0.81 -4.14
N ASP A 676 -21.69 -1.68 -3.13
CA ASP A 676 -21.65 -3.12 -3.33
C ASP A 676 -22.97 -3.72 -2.87
N TYR A 677 -23.53 -4.61 -3.68
CA TYR A 677 -24.74 -5.36 -3.39
C TYR A 677 -24.43 -6.84 -3.48
N SER A 678 -24.90 -7.62 -2.52
CA SER A 678 -24.76 -9.07 -2.59
C SER A 678 -25.95 -9.76 -1.93
N ALA A 679 -26.25 -10.96 -2.41
CA ALA A 679 -27.12 -11.90 -1.74
C ALA A 679 -26.41 -13.26 -1.68
N SER A 680 -26.64 -13.99 -0.59
CA SER A 680 -26.10 -15.33 -0.42
C SER A 680 -27.20 -16.32 -0.10
N VAL A 681 -27.13 -17.52 -0.67
CA VAL A 681 -28.09 -18.60 -0.39
C VAL A 681 -27.40 -19.95 -0.39
N ASP A 682 -27.82 -20.82 0.52
CA ASP A 682 -27.35 -22.21 0.56
C ASP A 682 -28.32 -23.08 -0.25
N ILE A 683 -27.78 -23.89 -1.16
CA ILE A 683 -28.53 -24.77 -2.04
C ILE A 683 -28.13 -26.21 -1.77
N ASP A 684 -29.11 -27.11 -1.62
CA ASP A 684 -28.91 -28.55 -1.44
C ASP A 684 -28.54 -29.25 -2.76
N ALA A 685 -27.45 -28.80 -3.40
CA ALA A 685 -26.90 -29.36 -4.61
C ALA A 685 -25.36 -29.20 -4.68
N PRO A 686 -24.63 -30.11 -5.35
CA PRO A 686 -23.21 -29.95 -5.60
C PRO A 686 -22.90 -28.72 -6.46
N ALA A 687 -21.71 -28.14 -6.29
CA ALA A 687 -21.31 -26.90 -6.97
C ALA A 687 -21.40 -27.01 -8.50
N GLN A 688 -21.14 -28.17 -9.09
CA GLN A 688 -21.27 -28.39 -10.53
C GLN A 688 -22.73 -28.26 -11.01
N GLN A 689 -23.70 -28.81 -10.27
CA GLN A 689 -25.12 -28.71 -10.64
C GLN A 689 -25.60 -27.26 -10.57
N VAL A 690 -25.17 -26.52 -9.55
CA VAL A 690 -25.46 -25.09 -9.42
C VAL A 690 -24.79 -24.31 -10.55
N TRP A 691 -23.53 -24.62 -10.88
CA TRP A 691 -22.77 -24.02 -11.97
C TRP A 691 -23.48 -24.14 -13.32
N ASP A 692 -24.01 -25.32 -13.62
CA ASP A 692 -24.73 -25.58 -14.88
C ASP A 692 -26.01 -24.75 -15.00
N VAL A 693 -26.64 -24.38 -13.89
CA VAL A 693 -27.80 -23.48 -13.85
C VAL A 693 -27.38 -22.01 -13.98
N VAL A 694 -26.40 -21.56 -13.19
CA VAL A 694 -25.97 -20.16 -13.20
C VAL A 694 -25.23 -19.78 -14.49
N THR A 695 -24.71 -20.74 -15.26
CA THR A 695 -24.06 -20.47 -16.56
C THR A 695 -24.97 -20.73 -17.77
N ASP A 696 -26.19 -21.25 -17.56
CA ASP A 696 -27.19 -21.38 -18.61
C ASP A 696 -27.94 -20.07 -18.84
N PHE A 697 -27.23 -19.11 -19.45
CA PHE A 697 -27.74 -17.78 -19.76
C PHE A 697 -29.01 -17.78 -20.63
N LYS A 698 -29.26 -18.83 -21.41
CA LYS A 698 -30.48 -18.96 -22.23
C LYS A 698 -31.73 -19.14 -21.38
N SER A 699 -31.59 -19.70 -20.19
CA SER A 699 -32.69 -19.91 -19.24
C SER A 699 -33.00 -18.66 -18.41
N TYR A 700 -32.10 -17.69 -18.32
CA TYR A 700 -32.28 -16.50 -17.46
C TYR A 700 -33.63 -15.79 -17.67
N PRO A 701 -34.16 -15.59 -18.89
CA PRO A 701 -35.45 -14.93 -19.08
C PRO A 701 -36.63 -15.60 -18.37
N SER A 702 -36.55 -16.90 -18.05
CA SER A 702 -37.66 -17.64 -17.41
C SER A 702 -37.64 -17.59 -15.88
N TRP A 703 -36.52 -17.20 -15.26
CA TRP A 703 -36.37 -17.29 -13.81
C TRP A 703 -35.55 -16.18 -13.15
N ASN A 704 -34.68 -15.47 -13.88
CA ASN A 704 -33.79 -14.47 -13.29
C ASN A 704 -34.45 -13.07 -13.30
N PRO A 705 -34.84 -12.53 -12.12
CA PRO A 705 -35.52 -11.24 -12.03
C PRO A 705 -34.57 -10.05 -12.20
N LEU A 706 -33.26 -10.26 -12.08
CA LEU A 706 -32.22 -9.23 -12.21
C LEU A 706 -31.75 -9.10 -13.66
N LEU A 707 -31.51 -10.22 -14.34
CA LEU A 707 -30.94 -10.27 -15.68
C LEU A 707 -31.91 -10.95 -16.64
N SER A 708 -32.50 -10.17 -17.55
CA SER A 708 -33.52 -10.64 -18.49
C SER A 708 -32.96 -11.37 -19.72
N ASN A 709 -31.68 -11.15 -20.06
CA ASN A 709 -30.97 -11.89 -21.11
C ASN A 709 -29.46 -11.68 -20.96
N VAL A 710 -28.67 -12.72 -21.21
CA VAL A 710 -27.21 -12.63 -21.33
C VAL A 710 -26.77 -13.44 -22.55
N GLU A 711 -26.07 -12.80 -23.48
CA GLU A 711 -25.59 -13.44 -24.72
C GLU A 711 -24.07 -13.33 -24.81
N GLY A 712 -23.39 -14.42 -25.16
CA GLY A 712 -21.94 -14.44 -25.39
C GLY A 712 -21.27 -15.66 -24.77
N GLU A 713 -19.94 -15.62 -24.71
CA GLU A 713 -19.12 -16.73 -24.24
C GLU A 713 -18.53 -16.45 -22.85
N LEU A 714 -18.74 -17.38 -21.91
CA LEU A 714 -18.18 -17.30 -20.56
C LEU A 714 -16.75 -17.86 -20.53
N THR A 715 -15.81 -17.09 -21.08
CA THR A 715 -14.36 -17.34 -21.08
C THR A 715 -13.63 -16.05 -20.71
N VAL A 716 -12.48 -16.12 -20.04
CA VAL A 716 -11.74 -14.90 -19.63
C VAL A 716 -11.38 -14.07 -20.87
N GLY A 717 -11.75 -12.79 -20.85
CA GLY A 717 -11.63 -11.86 -22.00
C GLY A 717 -12.79 -11.94 -23.00
N GLY A 718 -13.69 -12.91 -22.86
CA GLY A 718 -14.90 -13.08 -23.66
C GLY A 718 -15.84 -11.89 -23.57
N LYS A 719 -16.58 -11.64 -24.65
CA LYS A 719 -17.53 -10.52 -24.75
C LYS A 719 -18.94 -11.03 -24.49
N LEU A 720 -19.65 -10.35 -23.59
CA LEU A 720 -21.05 -10.58 -23.30
C LEU A 720 -21.90 -9.37 -23.73
N ARG A 721 -23.19 -9.60 -24.00
CA ARG A 721 -24.24 -8.58 -24.01
C ARG A 721 -25.21 -8.92 -22.89
N VAL A 722 -25.26 -8.06 -21.88
CA VAL A 722 -26.05 -8.26 -20.66
C VAL A 722 -27.24 -7.32 -20.70
N LYS A 723 -28.46 -7.83 -20.49
CA LYS A 723 -29.69 -7.03 -20.44
C LYS A 723 -30.30 -7.06 -19.03
N PRO A 724 -29.99 -6.07 -18.17
CA PRO A 724 -30.64 -5.95 -16.87
C PRO A 724 -32.15 -5.78 -17.03
N ALA A 725 -32.94 -6.41 -16.16
CA ALA A 725 -34.40 -6.37 -16.25
C ALA A 725 -34.99 -4.96 -16.05
N PHE A 726 -34.27 -4.10 -15.32
CA PHE A 726 -34.64 -2.70 -15.06
C PHE A 726 -34.10 -1.69 -16.10
N ALA A 727 -33.32 -2.15 -17.07
CA ALA A 727 -32.69 -1.30 -18.08
C ALA A 727 -33.34 -1.49 -19.46
N PRO A 728 -33.56 -0.40 -20.22
CA PRO A 728 -34.22 -0.48 -21.53
C PRO A 728 -33.33 -1.09 -22.63
N VAL A 729 -32.01 -1.17 -22.43
CA VAL A 729 -31.03 -1.58 -23.45
C VAL A 729 -30.00 -2.54 -22.83
N ALA A 730 -29.52 -3.49 -23.62
CA ALA A 730 -28.41 -4.36 -23.24
C ALA A 730 -27.06 -3.62 -23.28
N VAL A 731 -26.21 -3.90 -22.29
CA VAL A 731 -24.89 -3.31 -22.11
C VAL A 731 -23.83 -4.32 -22.55
N PRO A 732 -22.80 -3.91 -23.31
CA PRO A 732 -21.67 -4.78 -23.58
C PRO A 732 -20.88 -5.03 -22.30
N ALA A 733 -20.46 -6.26 -22.06
CA ALA A 733 -19.65 -6.63 -20.90
C ALA A 733 -18.44 -7.47 -21.32
N THR A 734 -17.43 -7.54 -20.46
CA THR A 734 -16.25 -8.39 -20.68
C THR A 734 -16.04 -9.28 -19.47
N VAL A 735 -15.92 -10.58 -19.71
CA VAL A 735 -15.66 -11.58 -18.68
C VAL A 735 -14.25 -11.34 -18.14
N THR A 736 -14.15 -11.05 -16.85
CA THR A 736 -12.90 -10.79 -16.14
C THR A 736 -12.38 -12.03 -15.43
N MET A 737 -13.26 -13.01 -15.14
CA MET A 737 -12.89 -14.24 -14.45
C MET A 737 -13.78 -15.42 -14.82
N VAL A 738 -13.18 -16.60 -14.94
CA VAL A 738 -13.88 -17.90 -14.95
C VAL A 738 -12.99 -18.92 -14.25
N ASP A 739 -13.46 -19.47 -13.14
CA ASP A 739 -12.88 -20.58 -12.39
C ASP A 739 -13.97 -21.64 -12.24
N LYS A 740 -13.96 -22.68 -13.09
CA LYS A 740 -15.02 -23.69 -13.13
C LYS A 740 -14.82 -24.73 -12.01
N PRO A 741 -15.84 -25.08 -11.21
CA PRO A 741 -17.21 -24.57 -11.17
C PRO A 741 -17.44 -23.52 -10.08
N ASN A 742 -16.41 -22.82 -9.61
CA ASN A 742 -16.47 -22.07 -8.35
C ASN A 742 -16.77 -20.57 -8.51
N HIS A 743 -16.41 -19.95 -9.63
CA HIS A 743 -16.54 -18.49 -9.77
C HIS A 743 -16.56 -18.01 -11.22
N PHE A 744 -17.38 -17.01 -11.52
CA PHE A 744 -17.19 -16.17 -12.69
C PHE A 744 -17.49 -14.70 -12.38
N GLU A 745 -16.87 -13.81 -13.16
CA GLU A 745 -17.03 -12.36 -13.03
C GLU A 745 -17.02 -11.71 -14.43
N TRP A 746 -17.80 -10.64 -14.59
CA TRP A 746 -17.68 -9.75 -15.75
C TRP A 746 -17.84 -8.28 -15.35
N GLU A 747 -17.30 -7.40 -16.18
CA GLU A 747 -17.40 -5.95 -16.08
C GLU A 747 -18.29 -5.40 -17.19
N ASP A 748 -19.31 -4.63 -16.82
CA ASP A 748 -20.25 -3.97 -17.73
C ASP A 748 -19.66 -2.64 -18.24
N HIS A 749 -19.66 -2.46 -19.56
CA HIS A 749 -19.15 -1.26 -20.24
C HIS A 749 -20.28 -0.27 -20.51
N VAL A 750 -20.65 0.50 -19.48
CA VAL A 750 -21.59 1.62 -19.65
C VAL A 750 -20.89 2.78 -20.36
N PRO A 751 -21.53 3.44 -21.35
CA PRO A 751 -20.92 4.52 -22.11
C PRO A 751 -20.24 5.59 -21.25
N LEU A 752 -19.05 6.03 -21.69
CA LEU A 752 -18.23 7.07 -21.05
C LEU A 752 -17.73 6.72 -19.62
N ASN A 753 -17.81 5.46 -19.21
CA ASN A 753 -17.39 4.96 -17.87
C ASN A 753 -18.01 5.77 -16.72
N LEU A 754 -19.26 6.23 -16.92
CA LEU A 754 -19.97 7.05 -15.94
C LEU A 754 -20.42 6.22 -14.73
N LEU A 755 -20.61 4.93 -14.94
CA LEU A 755 -20.88 3.90 -13.95
C LEU A 755 -20.24 2.60 -14.47
N THR A 756 -19.55 1.86 -13.63
CA THR A 756 -18.84 0.62 -13.96
C THR A 756 -19.29 -0.45 -12.99
N PRO A 757 -20.34 -1.21 -13.36
CA PRO A 757 -20.80 -2.40 -12.63
C PRO A 757 -19.85 -3.58 -12.87
N VAL A 758 -19.56 -4.33 -11.82
CA VAL A 758 -18.84 -5.61 -11.89
C VAL A 758 -19.73 -6.67 -11.25
N PHE A 759 -20.22 -7.62 -12.04
CA PHE A 759 -21.10 -8.69 -11.59
C PHE A 759 -20.28 -9.97 -11.35
N SER A 760 -20.58 -10.69 -10.27
CA SER A 760 -19.89 -11.92 -9.88
C SER A 760 -20.84 -12.94 -9.26
N VAL A 761 -20.52 -14.23 -9.48
CA VAL A 761 -21.18 -15.36 -8.81
C VAL A 761 -20.11 -16.30 -8.27
N HIS A 762 -20.10 -16.50 -6.94
CA HIS A 762 -19.21 -17.43 -6.24
C HIS A 762 -19.99 -18.63 -5.73
N LEU A 763 -19.48 -19.83 -5.98
CA LEU A 763 -19.98 -21.10 -5.47
C LEU A 763 -18.95 -21.64 -4.47
N LEU A 764 -19.36 -21.76 -3.21
CA LEU A 764 -18.56 -22.30 -2.12
C LEU A 764 -19.11 -23.69 -1.74
N PRO A 765 -18.42 -24.79 -2.06
CA PRO A 765 -18.85 -26.12 -1.64
C PRO A 765 -18.92 -26.22 -0.12
N LEU A 766 -20.03 -26.76 0.39
CA LEU A 766 -20.26 -27.05 1.80
C LEU A 766 -20.33 -28.57 2.03
N THR A 767 -20.27 -29.00 3.30
CA THR A 767 -20.48 -30.41 3.67
C THR A 767 -21.89 -30.90 3.29
N ASN A 768 -22.01 -32.18 2.96
CA ASN A 768 -23.27 -32.87 2.59
C ASN A 768 -23.87 -32.48 1.22
N ASN A 769 -23.06 -32.33 0.17
CA ASN A 769 -23.52 -31.99 -1.19
C ASN A 769 -24.33 -30.69 -1.25
N ARG A 770 -23.96 -29.70 -0.45
CA ARG A 770 -24.57 -28.37 -0.47
C ARG A 770 -23.57 -27.35 -1.00
N THR A 771 -24.08 -26.25 -1.54
CA THR A 771 -23.25 -25.16 -2.06
C THR A 771 -23.81 -23.82 -1.59
N ARG A 772 -22.95 -22.98 -1.01
CA ARG A 772 -23.28 -21.58 -0.76
C ARG A 772 -23.01 -20.78 -2.02
N VAL A 773 -24.05 -20.16 -2.56
CA VAL A 773 -23.96 -19.25 -3.69
C VAL A 773 -23.92 -17.82 -3.18
N ILE A 774 -22.96 -17.03 -3.64
CA ILE A 774 -22.90 -15.58 -3.39
C ILE A 774 -22.98 -14.89 -4.74
N ILE A 775 -24.05 -14.12 -4.95
CA ILE A 775 -24.24 -13.28 -6.13
C ILE A 775 -23.95 -11.85 -5.70
N ALA A 776 -23.04 -11.16 -6.37
CA ALA A 776 -22.67 -9.81 -5.99
C ALA A 776 -22.45 -8.90 -7.20
N GLU A 777 -22.74 -7.61 -7.03
CA GLU A 777 -22.39 -6.57 -7.98
C GLU A 777 -21.85 -5.32 -7.30
N SER A 778 -20.74 -4.81 -7.84
CA SER A 778 -20.06 -3.62 -7.34
C SER A 778 -20.17 -2.48 -8.35
N PHE A 779 -20.72 -1.36 -7.92
CA PHE A 779 -20.87 -0.14 -8.72
C PHE A 779 -19.82 0.88 -8.37
N THR A 780 -19.13 1.40 -9.38
CA THR A 780 -18.18 2.51 -9.21
C THR A 780 -18.33 3.53 -10.33
N GLY A 781 -17.99 4.80 -10.13
CA GLY A 781 -18.00 5.78 -11.22
C GLY A 781 -18.52 7.16 -10.81
N PRO A 782 -18.33 8.17 -11.66
CA PRO A 782 -18.66 9.57 -11.34
C PRO A 782 -20.16 9.84 -11.15
N LEU A 783 -21.06 8.97 -11.65
CA LEU A 783 -22.51 9.09 -11.38
C LEU A 783 -22.96 8.40 -10.09
N LEU A 784 -22.07 7.67 -9.39
CA LEU A 784 -22.45 6.90 -8.21
C LEU A 784 -23.09 7.76 -7.10
N PRO A 785 -22.61 8.98 -6.79
CA PRO A 785 -23.26 9.82 -5.77
C PRO A 785 -24.68 10.27 -6.16
N LEU A 786 -25.01 10.28 -7.46
CA LEU A 786 -26.32 10.67 -7.98
C LEU A 786 -27.26 9.45 -8.12
N ALA A 787 -26.71 8.31 -8.54
CA ALA A 787 -27.46 7.06 -8.72
C ALA A 787 -27.60 6.25 -7.42
N GLY A 788 -26.76 6.50 -6.41
CA GLY A 788 -26.60 5.70 -5.20
C GLY A 788 -27.92 5.44 -4.47
N ARG A 789 -28.70 6.49 -4.16
CA ARG A 789 -30.00 6.32 -3.47
C ARG A 789 -31.02 5.50 -4.26
N ARG A 790 -30.98 5.59 -5.59
CA ARG A 790 -31.86 4.80 -6.47
C ARG A 790 -31.40 3.34 -6.50
N LEU A 791 -30.09 3.11 -6.60
CA LEU A 791 -29.50 1.77 -6.55
C LEU A 791 -29.75 1.11 -5.19
N ASP A 792 -29.56 1.83 -4.07
CA ASP A 792 -29.83 1.34 -2.71
C ASP A 792 -31.29 0.88 -2.54
N ARG A 793 -32.24 1.54 -3.23
CA ARG A 793 -33.66 1.17 -3.20
C ARG A 793 -34.01 0.01 -4.13
N GLN A 794 -33.32 -0.11 -5.27
CA GLN A 794 -33.68 -1.06 -6.34
C GLN A 794 -32.93 -2.38 -6.26
N MET A 795 -31.64 -2.36 -5.87
CA MET A 795 -30.76 -3.52 -6.01
C MET A 795 -31.00 -4.60 -4.94
N PRO A 796 -30.99 -4.31 -3.62
CA PRO A 796 -31.16 -5.36 -2.61
C PRO A 796 -32.33 -6.35 -2.85
N PRO A 797 -33.58 -5.90 -3.12
CA PRO A 797 -34.69 -6.83 -3.33
C PRO A 797 -34.54 -7.66 -4.61
N LEU A 798 -33.82 -7.18 -5.63
CA LEU A 798 -33.59 -7.94 -6.87
C LEU A 798 -32.56 -9.06 -6.66
N TYR A 799 -31.54 -8.85 -5.83
CA TYR A 799 -30.53 -9.88 -5.52
C TYR A 799 -31.11 -10.97 -4.64
N ASP A 800 -31.92 -10.60 -3.64
CA ASP A 800 -32.65 -11.55 -2.82
C ASP A 800 -33.62 -12.39 -3.69
N ALA A 801 -34.35 -11.75 -4.59
CA ALA A 801 -35.25 -12.43 -5.51
C ALA A 801 -34.50 -13.37 -6.48
N MET A 802 -33.34 -12.95 -7.01
CA MET A 802 -32.50 -13.80 -7.85
C MET A 802 -31.96 -15.00 -7.08
N ALA A 803 -31.48 -14.81 -5.86
CA ALA A 803 -30.99 -15.89 -5.01
C ALA A 803 -32.11 -16.93 -4.73
N GLN A 804 -33.32 -16.47 -4.40
CA GLN A 804 -34.47 -17.37 -4.18
C GLN A 804 -34.91 -18.10 -5.46
N ALA A 805 -34.97 -17.40 -6.60
CA ALA A 805 -35.32 -18.02 -7.88
C ALA A 805 -34.29 -19.08 -8.31
N LEU A 806 -33.01 -18.86 -7.99
CA LEU A 806 -31.95 -19.82 -8.22
C LEU A 806 -32.15 -21.12 -7.42
N VAL A 807 -32.56 -21.04 -6.15
CA VAL A 807 -32.90 -22.24 -5.34
C VAL A 807 -33.96 -23.08 -6.05
N GLN A 808 -35.04 -22.43 -6.49
CA GLN A 808 -36.15 -23.11 -7.17
C GLN A 808 -35.71 -23.75 -8.48
N GLN A 809 -34.85 -23.08 -9.26
CA GLN A 809 -34.36 -23.61 -10.52
C GLN A 809 -33.40 -24.78 -10.36
N VAL A 810 -32.51 -24.73 -9.37
CA VAL A 810 -31.61 -25.84 -9.08
C VAL A 810 -32.39 -27.05 -8.58
N GLN A 811 -33.45 -26.85 -7.78
CA GLN A 811 -34.30 -27.95 -7.30
C GLN A 811 -35.19 -28.57 -8.39
N GLN A 812 -35.45 -27.86 -9.51
CA GLN A 812 -36.23 -28.35 -10.64
C GLN A 812 -35.39 -29.18 -11.64
N ARG A 813 -34.06 -29.12 -11.57
CA ARG A 813 -33.12 -29.87 -12.42
C ARG A 813 -32.47 -31.00 -11.65
#